data_AF-A0A660VYN3-F1
#
_entry.id   AF-A0A660VYN3-F1
#
_cell.length_a   1.000
_cell.length_b   1.000
_cell.length_c   1.000
_cell.angle_alpha   90.00
_cell.angle_beta   90.00
_cell.angle_gamma   90.00
#
_symmetry.space_group_name_H-M   'P 1'
#
loop_
_entity.id
_entity.type
_entity.pdbx_description
1 polymer ?
#
loop_
_entity_poly.entity_id
_entity_poly.type
_entity_poly.pdbx_seq_one_letter_code
_entity_poly.pdbx_strand_id
1 'polypeptide(L)'
;RVDHPAKHKGYFPFFQQRSRPAGATEIVSSAHLPDDMQGDYLIANVIGFQGLFRDHILRDGSGKGAEAQEPVLFSKDPNFRPVDLEVGPDGAIWLLDWHNPLIGHMQHHLRDPNRDGTHGRVYRVTAKGRPLSLPPDISGAPVDALVSLLTHAENRVRERVRAELSERDSAEVVAAARAWVAALDGGGAPRGARSPASAGNDDGAGERTDGPAAHDLPLAERERLLLEALWLQQQHMALDETLLLRLLVSPEPRVRAAATTVLRRMRRHLSTERVLDLLAPRVGEADSRVRLAAVVALSEFDQPRAAELALSALSADSDRYLDYALGETLDALAPVWRAALASGQPLAADDPVGLAWALSRLSPDELDGARPGPAIFRERLARHATDREGLLAAARGLADARHSSPAVELLAAIDRADAREGGHVDHLLSNLFSALHALPAAERGAVADALRARAGDARRASTRKLATVERLHTDGSVQPAWQAALSSVSALVDLLDAAPRVDDESLANELFARALPLLDAPPPELAEEASRQGIVGRFVRIDLPGDARTLTLAEVQVLSRGDNLAPRGTASQSSTNWGGVAARAMDGNTSGRYGDGGQTHTIENRADTWWQLDLGSEQPLDAIRIHNRSESDGAWVSRLDNYVLKVLDAQGRTAWEQRTGPAQAAPVTHALASPGLRLRRAAVRCLAELGVRRDEALAALAARFDDPALQASVVSALRGVPSERWPTPLAEALGLRLAALLTSAPAGSLQGESGGSLLALADHVASRLEPGAAANLRHLARRHGPQVIVLRPVRDALLFDRADFTVVAGHPVELRLENTDVMPHNLVLTTPGALAEVGLAGEAMAADPDAWDAGFVPDLPAVLHATGLVQPGTSQSIHFDAPSAPADHPYVCTFPGHWVRMNGVMHVVQSWDELLAAELTDAVAQTDTPPQDDGDRPTRRFVQAWTLEDFRGELDQLASTAGDAAGSTPDDATLQRGRQLAEAASCLLCHSVGGVGGRTGPAFEQVVTRHDSASLLAQMLAPSELIAEGYASELVFTKNGRVLAGRILAEDDETLSIQDDPYRAEPSVLRLDEIDERRRSSLSAMPDGLLWTFERQEILALLAWLDDLREP
;
A
#
# COMPACT_ATOMS: atom_id res chain seq x y z
N ARG A 1 8.21 13.44 7.54
CA ARG A 1 6.79 13.38 7.14
C ARG A 1 5.93 13.48 8.40
N VAL A 2 5.55 14.71 8.74
CA VAL A 2 4.41 15.00 9.63
C VAL A 2 3.35 15.53 8.67
N ASP A 3 2.27 14.79 8.44
CA ASP A 3 1.24 15.18 7.47
C ASP A 3 0.48 16.41 8.03
N HIS A 4 0.86 17.60 7.57
CA HIS A 4 0.39 18.87 8.12
C HIS A 4 -0.86 19.39 7.40
N PRO A 5 -1.90 19.82 8.16
CA PRO A 5 -2.10 19.59 9.59
C PRO A 5 -3.22 18.56 9.77
N ALA A 6 -2.89 17.27 9.91
CA ALA A 6 -3.83 16.22 10.29
C ALA A 6 -5.10 16.18 9.44
N LYS A 7 -5.02 15.62 8.23
CA LYS A 7 -6.22 15.24 7.46
C LYS A 7 -7.09 14.40 8.40
N HIS A 8 -8.27 14.91 8.79
CA HIS A 8 -9.22 14.14 9.58
C HIS A 8 -9.36 12.75 8.98
N LYS A 9 -9.38 11.71 9.82
CA LYS A 9 -9.73 10.37 9.33
C LYS A 9 -11.02 10.49 8.55
N GLY A 10 -11.11 9.79 7.42
CA GLY A 10 -12.26 9.91 6.52
C GLY A 10 -13.57 9.82 7.31
N TYR A 11 -14.40 10.86 7.22
CA TYR A 11 -15.67 10.92 7.94
C TYR A 11 -16.70 10.00 7.29
N PHE A 12 -17.61 9.42 8.08
CA PHE A 12 -18.70 8.59 7.57
C PHE A 12 -19.68 9.46 6.75
N PRO A 13 -19.87 9.19 5.44
CA PRO A 13 -20.75 10.03 4.63
C PRO A 13 -22.20 9.88 5.11
N PHE A 14 -22.87 11.02 5.32
CA PHE A 14 -24.31 11.06 5.67
C PHE A 14 -25.19 10.41 4.59
N PHE A 15 -24.83 10.59 3.31
CA PHE A 15 -25.50 10.00 2.16
C PHE A 15 -24.46 9.59 1.11
N GLN A 16 -24.83 8.67 0.22
CA GLN A 16 -23.96 8.30 -0.89
C GLN A 16 -23.88 9.46 -1.88
N GLN A 17 -22.72 10.13 -1.92
CA GLN A 17 -22.51 11.21 -2.86
C GLN A 17 -22.51 10.70 -4.30
N ARG A 18 -23.61 10.92 -5.01
CA ARG A 18 -23.80 10.51 -6.41
C ARG A 18 -23.22 11.50 -7.41
N SER A 19 -23.01 12.76 -7.02
CA SER A 19 -22.59 13.81 -7.95
C SER A 19 -21.89 15.00 -7.27
N ARG A 20 -21.16 15.77 -8.08
CA ARG A 20 -20.58 17.08 -7.77
C ARG A 20 -20.66 17.98 -9.00
N PRO A 21 -20.93 19.30 -8.87
CA PRO A 21 -21.35 20.04 -7.68
C PRO A 21 -22.87 19.94 -7.41
N ALA A 22 -23.29 20.19 -6.16
CA ALA A 22 -24.69 20.34 -5.76
C ALA A 22 -25.00 21.82 -5.51
N GLY A 23 -26.10 22.33 -6.06
CA GLY A 23 -26.46 23.76 -6.01
C GLY A 23 -27.13 24.17 -4.70
N ALA A 24 -28.02 23.32 -4.17
CA ALA A 24 -28.77 23.55 -2.94
C ALA A 24 -29.32 22.25 -2.36
N THR A 25 -29.76 22.32 -1.10
CA THR A 25 -30.29 21.18 -0.35
C THR A 25 -31.41 21.61 0.60
N GLU A 26 -32.37 20.73 0.87
CA GLU A 26 -33.52 21.01 1.75
C GLU A 26 -33.94 19.76 2.52
N ILE A 27 -34.54 19.92 3.70
CA ILE A 27 -35.23 18.83 4.42
C ILE A 27 -36.74 19.07 4.34
N VAL A 28 -37.47 18.12 3.78
CA VAL A 28 -38.90 18.23 3.57
C VAL A 28 -39.65 18.30 4.91
N SER A 29 -40.38 19.39 5.13
CA SER A 29 -41.30 19.58 6.26
C SER A 29 -42.48 20.44 5.80
N SER A 30 -43.53 19.79 5.30
CA SER A 30 -44.74 20.48 4.84
C SER A 30 -45.98 19.60 4.85
N ALA A 31 -47.09 20.11 5.37
CA ALA A 31 -48.38 19.41 5.31
C ALA A 31 -48.92 19.26 3.87
N HIS A 32 -48.49 20.12 2.95
CA HIS A 32 -48.87 20.07 1.54
C HIS A 32 -48.26 18.85 0.82
N LEU A 33 -47.03 18.49 1.16
CA LEU A 33 -46.30 17.39 0.53
C LEU A 33 -46.73 16.00 1.08
N PRO A 34 -46.53 14.91 0.32
CA PRO A 34 -46.83 13.56 0.76
C PRO A 34 -46.19 13.18 2.10
N ASP A 35 -46.84 12.27 2.83
CA ASP A 35 -46.44 11.89 4.19
C ASP A 35 -45.13 11.06 4.16
N ASP A 36 -44.90 10.29 3.10
CA ASP A 36 -43.66 9.52 2.87
C ASP A 36 -42.46 10.40 2.51
N MET A 37 -42.69 11.66 2.14
CA MET A 37 -41.63 12.63 1.87
C MET A 37 -41.17 13.37 3.12
N GLN A 38 -41.91 13.32 4.24
CA GLN A 38 -41.59 14.13 5.42
C GLN A 38 -40.27 13.68 6.05
N GLY A 39 -39.33 14.61 6.20
CA GLY A 39 -37.99 14.35 6.71
C GLY A 39 -36.98 13.90 5.66
N ASP A 40 -37.37 13.82 4.39
CA ASP A 40 -36.43 13.49 3.30
C ASP A 40 -35.49 14.64 2.99
N TYR A 41 -34.27 14.29 2.61
CA TYR A 41 -33.23 15.20 2.17
C TYR A 41 -33.26 15.35 0.65
N LEU A 42 -33.40 16.59 0.18
CA LEU A 42 -33.40 16.94 -1.23
C LEU A 42 -32.07 17.56 -1.64
N ILE A 43 -31.60 17.25 -2.84
CA ILE A 43 -30.33 17.77 -3.38
C ILE A 43 -30.52 18.20 -4.83
N ALA A 44 -30.29 19.48 -5.12
CA ALA A 44 -30.24 20.00 -6.48
C ALA A 44 -28.91 19.65 -7.16
N ASN A 45 -28.97 18.89 -8.25
CA ASN A 45 -27.80 18.46 -9.01
C ASN A 45 -27.78 19.01 -10.43
N VAL A 46 -26.60 19.41 -10.89
CA VAL A 46 -26.40 20.11 -12.17
C VAL A 46 -25.48 19.38 -13.16
N ILE A 47 -24.67 18.40 -12.72
CA ILE A 47 -23.77 17.60 -13.58
C ILE A 47 -24.20 16.14 -13.63
N GLY A 48 -24.24 15.57 -14.84
CA GLY A 48 -24.63 14.18 -15.10
C GLY A 48 -26.14 13.97 -14.98
N PHE A 49 -26.69 14.14 -13.78
CA PHE A 49 -28.13 14.12 -13.51
C PHE A 49 -28.65 15.54 -13.26
N GLN A 50 -29.49 16.07 -14.14
CA GLN A 50 -30.02 17.44 -14.02
C GLN A 50 -31.41 17.38 -13.36
N GLY A 51 -31.46 17.52 -12.03
CA GLY A 51 -32.66 17.21 -11.26
C GLY A 51 -32.51 17.41 -9.75
N LEU A 52 -33.57 17.01 -9.04
CA LEU A 52 -33.64 16.98 -7.58
C LEU A 52 -33.58 15.55 -7.08
N PHE A 53 -32.43 15.15 -6.55
CA PHE A 53 -32.32 13.89 -5.81
C PHE A 53 -33.14 13.96 -4.52
N ARG A 54 -33.62 12.79 -4.09
CA ARG A 54 -34.37 12.56 -2.86
C ARG A 54 -33.69 11.41 -2.12
N ASP A 55 -33.42 11.61 -0.83
CA ASP A 55 -32.81 10.61 0.04
C ASP A 55 -33.57 10.58 1.38
N HIS A 56 -34.03 9.40 1.80
CA HIS A 56 -34.75 9.21 3.07
C HIS A 56 -33.74 9.12 4.22
N ILE A 57 -33.90 9.96 5.25
CA ILE A 57 -32.96 10.03 6.38
C ILE A 57 -33.22 8.89 7.36
N LEU A 58 -32.20 8.05 7.58
CA LEU A 58 -32.27 6.90 8.48
C LEU A 58 -31.50 7.14 9.78
N ARG A 59 -31.91 6.44 10.83
CA ARG A 59 -31.08 6.27 12.04
C ARG A 59 -30.01 5.23 11.74
N ASP A 60 -28.75 5.59 11.98
CA ASP A 60 -27.60 4.72 11.84
C ASP A 60 -26.77 4.81 13.14
N GLY A 61 -27.03 3.91 14.08
CA GLY A 61 -26.49 3.99 15.43
C GLY A 61 -26.76 5.34 16.11
N SER A 62 -25.69 5.97 16.61
CA SER A 62 -25.67 7.32 17.16
C SER A 62 -25.61 8.42 16.09
N GLY A 63 -25.28 8.07 14.84
CA GLY A 63 -25.23 8.97 13.69
C GLY A 63 -26.52 9.02 12.86
N LYS A 64 -26.33 9.35 11.59
CA LYS A 64 -27.38 9.44 10.55
C LYS A 64 -26.85 8.83 9.26
N GLY A 65 -27.71 8.08 8.58
CA GLY A 65 -27.50 7.63 7.20
C GLY A 65 -28.63 8.12 6.29
N ALA A 66 -28.54 7.81 5.00
CA ALA A 66 -29.62 8.10 4.06
C ALA A 66 -29.74 7.02 2.98
N GLU A 67 -30.97 6.76 2.54
CA GLU A 67 -31.29 5.79 1.49
C GLU A 67 -31.93 6.50 0.29
N ALA A 68 -31.37 6.26 -0.90
CA ALA A 68 -31.83 6.90 -2.13
C ALA A 68 -33.28 6.54 -2.48
N GLN A 69 -34.07 7.57 -2.76
CA GLN A 69 -35.45 7.47 -3.21
C GLN A 69 -35.57 7.92 -4.68
N GLU A 70 -36.78 7.77 -5.24
CA GLU A 70 -37.10 8.31 -6.56
C GLU A 70 -36.92 9.84 -6.59
N PRO A 71 -36.18 10.41 -7.56
CA PRO A 71 -36.00 11.85 -7.66
C PRO A 71 -37.32 12.61 -7.77
N VAL A 72 -37.40 13.79 -7.14
CA VAL A 72 -38.62 14.62 -7.16
C VAL A 72 -38.92 15.13 -8.57
N LEU A 73 -37.87 15.52 -9.31
CA LEU A 73 -37.95 15.94 -10.70
C LEU A 73 -36.60 15.80 -11.39
N PHE A 74 -36.63 15.64 -12.70
CA PHE A 74 -35.45 15.73 -13.57
C PHE A 74 -35.87 16.27 -14.94
N SER A 75 -34.92 16.83 -15.67
CA SER A 75 -35.16 17.37 -17.00
C SER A 75 -34.32 16.66 -18.06
N LYS A 76 -34.87 16.57 -19.28
CA LYS A 76 -34.14 16.18 -20.49
C LYS A 76 -33.53 17.39 -21.21
N ASP A 77 -33.92 18.59 -20.82
CA ASP A 77 -33.36 19.83 -21.36
C ASP A 77 -31.92 20.00 -20.85
N PRO A 78 -30.91 19.96 -21.73
CA PRO A 78 -29.51 20.02 -21.32
C PRO A 78 -29.11 21.35 -20.68
N ASN A 79 -29.97 22.39 -20.74
CA ASN A 79 -29.75 23.68 -20.08
C ASN A 79 -30.33 23.72 -18.66
N PHE A 80 -31.09 22.72 -18.22
CA PHE A 80 -31.68 22.71 -16.88
C PHE A 80 -30.61 22.60 -15.80
N ARG A 81 -30.52 23.61 -14.93
CA ARG A 81 -29.52 23.79 -13.89
C ARG A 81 -30.21 24.20 -12.59
N PRO A 82 -30.74 23.25 -11.79
CA PRO A 82 -31.29 23.58 -10.49
C PRO A 82 -30.15 24.06 -9.58
N VAL A 83 -30.18 25.34 -9.21
CA VAL A 83 -29.14 25.99 -8.40
C VAL A 83 -29.61 26.33 -6.99
N ASP A 84 -30.92 26.45 -6.78
CA ASP A 84 -31.49 26.71 -5.46
C ASP A 84 -32.83 26.00 -5.28
N LEU A 85 -33.17 25.60 -4.06
CA LEU A 85 -34.45 24.96 -3.74
C LEU A 85 -34.87 25.19 -2.29
N GLU A 86 -36.17 25.36 -2.06
CA GLU A 86 -36.73 25.65 -0.73
C GLU A 86 -38.17 25.14 -0.62
N VAL A 87 -38.60 24.68 0.56
CA VAL A 87 -40.03 24.56 0.86
C VAL A 87 -40.59 25.95 1.16
N GLY A 88 -41.49 26.42 0.29
CA GLY A 88 -42.12 27.72 0.38
C GLY A 88 -43.11 27.83 1.55
N PRO A 89 -43.53 29.05 1.91
CA PRO A 89 -44.51 29.26 2.99
C PRO A 89 -45.92 28.74 2.65
N ASP A 90 -46.15 28.42 1.37
CA ASP A 90 -47.32 27.74 0.85
C ASP A 90 -47.22 26.21 0.87
N GLY A 91 -46.10 25.67 1.40
CA GLY A 91 -45.81 24.24 1.48
C GLY A 91 -45.33 23.60 0.18
N ALA A 92 -45.26 24.34 -0.92
CA ALA A 92 -44.76 23.83 -2.20
C ALA A 92 -43.22 23.85 -2.23
N ILE A 93 -42.61 22.99 -3.05
CA ILE A 93 -41.16 23.09 -3.32
C ILE A 93 -40.94 24.13 -4.41
N TRP A 94 -40.19 25.17 -4.11
CA TRP A 94 -39.76 26.18 -5.06
C TRP A 94 -38.33 25.87 -5.50
N LEU A 95 -38.09 25.92 -6.82
CA LEU A 95 -36.81 25.59 -7.42
C LEU A 95 -36.39 26.70 -8.38
N LEU A 96 -35.16 27.19 -8.21
CA LEU A 96 -34.52 28.11 -9.13
C LEU A 96 -33.65 27.33 -10.11
N ASP A 97 -33.93 27.52 -11.40
CA ASP A 97 -33.16 26.97 -12.50
C ASP A 97 -32.43 28.10 -13.22
N TRP A 98 -31.09 28.04 -13.17
CA TRP A 98 -30.19 29.00 -13.78
C TRP A 98 -30.22 28.95 -15.32
N HIS A 99 -30.79 27.90 -15.92
CA HIS A 99 -30.95 27.72 -17.37
C HIS A 99 -29.67 28.05 -18.17
N ASN A 100 -28.61 27.25 -18.02
CA ASN A 100 -27.33 27.52 -18.68
C ASN A 100 -26.61 26.22 -19.06
N PRO A 101 -26.15 26.06 -20.32
CA PRO A 101 -25.40 24.87 -20.70
C PRO A 101 -24.04 24.76 -19.98
N LEU A 102 -23.41 25.89 -19.63
CA LEU A 102 -22.04 25.94 -19.09
C LEU A 102 -22.01 25.93 -17.55
N ILE A 103 -21.20 25.06 -16.94
CA ILE A 103 -21.27 24.73 -15.49
C ILE A 103 -20.12 25.38 -14.67
N GLY A 104 -19.43 26.38 -15.24
CA GLY A 104 -18.40 27.12 -14.52
C GLY A 104 -17.49 27.92 -15.45
N HIS A 105 -16.45 28.51 -14.86
CA HIS A 105 -15.40 29.27 -15.56
C HIS A 105 -14.08 28.50 -15.75
N MET A 106 -13.93 27.32 -15.14
CA MET A 106 -12.64 26.60 -15.15
C MET A 106 -12.44 25.83 -16.46
N GLN A 107 -13.52 25.32 -17.05
CA GLN A 107 -13.50 24.53 -18.28
C GLN A 107 -13.91 25.32 -19.53
N HIS A 108 -14.52 26.50 -19.32
CA HIS A 108 -15.06 27.32 -20.41
C HIS A 108 -14.72 28.78 -20.17
N HIS A 109 -14.29 29.44 -21.24
CA HIS A 109 -13.96 30.86 -21.21
C HIS A 109 -15.16 31.70 -20.72
N LEU A 110 -14.91 32.79 -19.99
CA LEU A 110 -15.98 33.63 -19.44
C LEU A 110 -16.86 34.24 -20.54
N ARG A 111 -16.30 34.49 -21.73
CA ARG A 111 -17.00 35.00 -22.92
C ARG A 111 -17.50 33.92 -23.89
N ASP A 112 -17.61 32.66 -23.44
CA ASP A 112 -18.15 31.59 -24.29
C ASP A 112 -19.57 31.96 -24.75
N PRO A 113 -19.86 31.94 -26.07
CA PRO A 113 -21.14 32.38 -26.61
C PRO A 113 -22.33 31.51 -26.17
N ASN A 114 -22.07 30.30 -25.65
CA ASN A 114 -23.12 29.45 -25.11
C ASN A 114 -23.54 29.85 -23.69
N ARG A 115 -22.86 30.81 -23.04
CA ARG A 115 -23.23 31.28 -21.71
C ARG A 115 -24.51 32.11 -21.78
N ASP A 116 -25.61 31.54 -21.30
CA ASP A 116 -26.89 32.24 -21.21
C ASP A 116 -26.92 33.14 -19.96
N GLY A 117 -26.96 34.46 -20.19
CA GLY A 117 -27.09 35.48 -19.14
C GLY A 117 -28.45 36.17 -19.13
N THR A 118 -29.41 35.67 -19.91
CA THR A 118 -30.69 36.34 -20.17
C THR A 118 -31.91 35.52 -19.74
N HIS A 119 -31.77 34.21 -19.61
CA HIS A 119 -32.86 33.32 -19.20
C HIS A 119 -32.60 32.68 -17.84
N GLY A 120 -33.68 32.46 -17.11
CA GLY A 120 -33.76 31.69 -15.88
C GLY A 120 -35.20 31.22 -15.70
N ARG A 121 -35.41 30.13 -14.95
CA ARG A 121 -36.74 29.57 -14.71
C ARG A 121 -36.98 29.38 -13.22
N VAL A 122 -38.23 29.58 -12.79
CA VAL A 122 -38.67 29.28 -11.43
C VAL A 122 -39.75 28.23 -11.52
N TYR A 123 -39.56 27.11 -10.82
CA TYR A 123 -40.54 26.04 -10.72
C TYR A 123 -41.18 26.06 -9.34
N ARG A 124 -42.50 25.84 -9.31
CA ARG A 124 -43.27 25.58 -8.10
C ARG A 124 -43.86 24.19 -8.21
N VAL A 125 -43.41 23.27 -7.37
CA VAL A 125 -43.78 21.85 -7.38
C VAL A 125 -44.81 21.61 -6.29
N THR A 126 -46.00 21.16 -6.69
CA THR A 126 -47.16 20.98 -5.80
C THR A 126 -47.65 19.54 -5.81
N ALA A 127 -48.09 19.04 -4.66
CA ALA A 127 -48.77 17.76 -4.56
C ALA A 127 -50.21 17.86 -5.10
N LYS A 128 -50.57 16.98 -6.02
CA LYS A 128 -51.91 16.97 -6.62
C LYS A 128 -52.96 16.60 -5.56
N GLY A 129 -54.04 17.38 -5.49
CA GLY A 129 -55.19 17.09 -4.64
C GLY A 129 -54.99 17.37 -3.14
N ARG A 130 -53.84 17.92 -2.72
CA ARG A 130 -53.60 18.37 -1.34
C ARG A 130 -53.68 19.91 -1.26
N PRO A 131 -54.30 20.48 -0.20
CA PRO A 131 -54.34 21.93 -0.03
C PRO A 131 -52.94 22.49 0.21
N LEU A 132 -52.70 23.72 -0.24
CA LEU A 132 -51.48 24.47 0.08
C LEU A 132 -51.52 24.93 1.55
N SER A 133 -50.34 25.08 2.15
CA SER A 133 -50.20 25.67 3.49
C SER A 133 -50.53 27.18 3.44
N LEU A 134 -51.09 27.71 4.51
CA LEU A 134 -51.37 29.15 4.64
C LEU A 134 -50.23 29.83 5.40
N PRO A 135 -49.51 30.78 4.79
CA PRO A 135 -48.40 31.47 5.44
C PRO A 135 -48.84 32.21 6.71
N PRO A 136 -48.21 32.00 7.87
CA PRO A 136 -48.46 32.82 9.05
C PRO A 136 -47.83 34.21 8.91
N ASP A 137 -48.43 35.19 9.59
CA ASP A 137 -47.86 36.54 9.69
C ASP A 137 -46.71 36.56 10.70
N ILE A 138 -45.50 36.87 10.23
CA ILE A 138 -44.26 36.84 11.01
C ILE A 138 -43.67 38.25 11.10
N SER A 139 -43.52 38.94 9.97
CA SER A 139 -42.86 40.24 9.93
C SER A 139 -43.67 41.28 10.70
N GLY A 140 -43.04 41.94 11.67
CA GLY A 140 -43.70 42.95 12.49
C GLY A 140 -44.71 42.39 13.51
N ALA A 141 -44.86 41.07 13.63
CA ALA A 141 -45.70 40.47 14.66
C ALA A 141 -45.13 40.74 16.08
N PRO A 142 -45.99 40.89 17.10
CA PRO A 142 -45.56 40.99 18.50
C PRO A 142 -44.79 39.76 18.99
N VAL A 143 -43.90 39.92 19.98
CA VAL A 143 -43.04 38.83 20.49
C VAL A 143 -43.83 37.64 21.02
N ASP A 144 -44.95 37.86 21.71
CA ASP A 144 -45.81 36.78 22.22
C ASP A 144 -46.51 35.99 21.10
N ALA A 145 -46.91 36.67 20.03
CA ALA A 145 -47.45 36.04 18.82
C ALA A 145 -46.38 35.21 18.10
N LEU A 146 -45.15 35.73 17.99
CA LEU A 146 -44.02 35.01 17.40
C LEU A 146 -43.64 33.76 18.20
N VAL A 147 -43.51 33.86 19.52
CA VAL A 147 -43.22 32.69 20.38
C VAL A 147 -44.31 31.63 20.23
N SER A 148 -45.57 32.03 20.10
CA SER A 148 -46.69 31.10 19.86
C SER A 148 -46.55 30.32 18.54
N LEU A 149 -45.97 30.94 17.49
CA LEU A 149 -45.73 30.28 16.20
C LEU A 149 -44.65 29.19 16.25
N LEU A 150 -43.86 29.07 17.32
CA LEU A 150 -42.92 27.93 17.50
C LEU A 150 -43.64 26.60 17.70
N THR A 151 -44.96 26.61 17.90
CA THR A 151 -45.81 25.41 17.91
C THR A 151 -46.13 24.88 16.52
N HIS A 152 -45.84 25.64 15.46
CA HIS A 152 -46.16 25.26 14.09
C HIS A 152 -45.43 23.97 13.68
N ALA A 153 -46.12 23.08 12.97
CA ALA A 153 -45.60 21.75 12.58
C ALA A 153 -44.46 21.85 11.55
N GLU A 154 -44.53 22.81 10.62
CA GLU A 154 -43.54 22.98 9.56
C GLU A 154 -42.27 23.68 10.05
N ASN A 155 -41.10 23.08 9.79
CA ASN A 155 -39.79 23.57 10.24
C ASN A 155 -39.50 25.00 9.76
N ARG A 156 -39.82 25.29 8.50
CA ARG A 156 -39.52 26.58 7.85
C ARG A 156 -40.21 27.76 8.52
N VAL A 157 -41.44 27.56 9.01
CA VAL A 157 -42.15 28.58 9.81
C VAL A 157 -41.38 28.85 11.10
N ARG A 158 -41.01 27.80 11.84
CA ARG A 158 -40.27 27.95 13.10
C ARG A 158 -38.90 28.59 12.90
N GLU A 159 -38.20 28.26 11.82
CA GLU A 159 -36.92 28.87 11.47
C GLU A 159 -37.05 30.37 11.18
N ARG A 160 -38.04 30.79 10.39
CA ARG A 160 -38.30 32.21 10.11
C ARG A 160 -38.72 32.97 11.37
N VAL A 161 -39.52 32.35 12.22
CA VAL A 161 -39.90 32.91 13.52
C VAL A 161 -38.68 33.11 14.41
N ARG A 162 -37.77 32.12 14.50
CA ARG A 162 -36.50 32.27 15.24
C ARG A 162 -35.59 33.34 14.65
N ALA A 163 -35.54 33.47 13.32
CA ALA A 163 -34.79 34.53 12.65
C ALA A 163 -35.35 35.92 13.00
N GLU A 164 -36.67 36.10 12.92
CA GLU A 164 -37.35 37.35 13.31
C GLU A 164 -37.13 37.67 14.80
N LEU A 165 -37.29 36.68 15.68
CA LEU A 165 -37.05 36.85 17.12
C LEU A 165 -35.61 37.22 17.45
N SER A 166 -34.64 36.79 16.63
CA SER A 166 -33.21 37.08 16.82
C SER A 166 -32.88 38.58 16.80
N GLU A 167 -33.70 39.35 16.07
CA GLU A 167 -33.52 40.79 15.91
C GLU A 167 -34.24 41.60 17.00
N ARG A 168 -35.00 40.93 17.88
CA ARG A 168 -35.77 41.57 18.96
C ARG A 168 -34.94 41.71 20.24
N ASP A 169 -35.42 42.54 21.17
CA ASP A 169 -34.77 42.73 22.46
C ASP A 169 -34.70 41.41 23.25
N SER A 170 -33.49 41.02 23.65
CA SER A 170 -33.26 39.74 24.32
C SER A 170 -34.00 39.60 25.65
N ALA A 171 -34.18 40.67 26.42
CA ALA A 171 -34.88 40.59 27.69
C ALA A 171 -36.38 40.34 27.49
N GLU A 172 -36.98 40.98 26.49
CA GLU A 172 -38.37 40.76 26.08
C GLU A 172 -38.59 39.32 25.60
N VAL A 173 -37.73 38.82 24.70
CA VAL A 173 -37.85 37.46 24.15
C VAL A 173 -37.65 36.39 25.23
N VAL A 174 -36.64 36.54 26.09
CA VAL A 174 -36.39 35.58 27.18
C VAL A 174 -37.53 35.57 28.20
N ALA A 175 -38.10 36.74 28.52
CA ALA A 175 -39.28 36.83 29.39
C ALA A 175 -40.48 36.12 28.76
N ALA A 176 -40.72 36.32 27.47
CA ALA A 176 -41.79 35.64 26.73
C ALA A 176 -41.58 34.12 26.67
N ALA A 177 -40.35 33.64 26.44
CA ALA A 177 -40.01 32.22 26.44
C ALA A 177 -40.26 31.57 27.81
N ARG A 178 -39.91 32.23 28.91
CA ARG A 178 -40.18 31.75 30.28
C ARG A 178 -41.67 31.71 30.60
N ALA A 179 -42.41 32.75 30.20
CA ALA A 179 -43.85 32.77 30.33
C ALA A 179 -44.51 31.63 29.53
N TRP A 180 -43.99 31.33 28.34
CA TRP A 180 -44.45 30.22 27.52
C TRP A 180 -44.20 28.86 28.18
N VAL A 181 -43.02 28.61 28.74
CA VAL A 181 -42.72 27.39 29.51
C VAL A 181 -43.67 27.23 30.70
N ALA A 182 -43.90 28.31 31.47
CA ALA A 182 -44.83 28.28 32.60
C ALA A 182 -46.28 27.97 32.16
N ALA A 183 -46.71 28.47 31.00
CA ALA A 183 -48.02 28.17 30.44
C ALA A 183 -48.18 26.69 30.03
N LEU A 184 -47.13 26.10 29.45
CA LEU A 184 -47.09 24.66 29.11
C LEU A 184 -47.19 23.78 30.38
N ASP A 185 -46.61 24.21 31.50
CA ASP A 185 -46.67 23.49 32.77
C ASP A 185 -48.00 23.65 33.51
N GLY A 186 -48.65 24.81 33.39
CA GLY A 186 -49.96 25.10 33.99
C GLY A 186 -51.16 24.46 33.29
N GLY A 187 -50.93 23.62 32.27
CA GLY A 187 -52.00 23.02 31.47
C GLY A 187 -52.74 24.00 30.55
N GLY A 188 -52.21 25.21 30.37
CA GLY A 188 -52.76 26.18 29.42
C GLY A 188 -52.63 25.68 27.98
N ALA A 189 -53.60 25.97 27.13
CA ALA A 189 -53.47 25.71 25.70
C ALA A 189 -52.35 26.60 25.12
N PRO A 190 -51.38 26.04 24.36
CA PRO A 190 -50.55 26.87 23.50
C PRO A 190 -51.49 27.63 22.56
N ARG A 191 -51.41 28.96 22.55
CA ARG A 191 -52.24 29.78 21.67
C ARG A 191 -51.85 29.47 20.22
N GLY A 192 -52.68 28.71 19.53
CA GLY A 192 -52.46 28.37 18.12
C GLY A 192 -52.51 29.61 17.22
N ALA A 193 -51.79 29.55 16.10
CA ALA A 193 -51.92 30.54 15.04
C ALA A 193 -53.35 30.57 14.49
N ARG A 194 -53.85 31.75 14.08
CA ARG A 194 -55.12 31.89 13.36
C ARG A 194 -55.09 31.01 12.11
N SER A 195 -56.08 30.13 11.94
CA SER A 195 -56.41 29.59 10.61
C SER A 195 -57.28 30.62 9.89
N PRO A 196 -56.87 31.21 8.75
CA PRO A 196 -57.75 32.12 8.02
C PRO A 196 -58.81 31.32 7.26
N ALA A 197 -60.05 31.80 7.36
CA ALA A 197 -61.20 31.29 6.65
C ALA A 197 -60.93 31.17 5.14
N SER A 198 -61.44 30.09 4.55
CA SER A 198 -61.54 29.91 3.10
C SER A 198 -62.20 31.14 2.47
N ALA A 199 -61.58 31.68 1.42
CA ALA A 199 -62.10 32.83 0.68
C ALA A 199 -63.53 32.58 0.15
N GLY A 200 -64.51 33.20 0.80
CA GLY A 200 -65.90 33.31 0.40
C GLY A 200 -66.61 34.21 1.39
N ASN A 201 -67.17 35.33 0.91
CA ASN A 201 -67.89 36.35 1.69
C ASN A 201 -68.72 35.79 2.86
N ASP A 202 -68.42 36.19 4.09
CA ASP A 202 -69.43 36.65 5.06
C ASP A 202 -68.77 37.28 6.30
N ASP A 203 -69.41 38.31 6.84
CA ASP A 203 -69.06 38.98 8.09
C ASP A 203 -69.27 38.03 9.28
N GLY A 204 -68.20 37.43 9.80
CA GLY A 204 -68.25 36.56 10.98
C GLY A 204 -66.90 36.44 11.66
N ALA A 205 -66.83 36.79 12.94
CA ALA A 205 -65.65 36.61 13.78
C ALA A 205 -65.14 35.17 13.72
N GLY A 206 -63.96 34.95 13.14
CA GLY A 206 -63.31 33.64 13.14
C GLY A 206 -63.05 33.18 14.58
N GLU A 207 -63.65 32.06 14.97
CA GLU A 207 -63.42 31.42 16.26
C GLU A 207 -61.93 31.08 16.42
N ARG A 208 -61.34 31.54 17.54
CA ARG A 208 -60.02 31.07 17.96
C ARG A 208 -60.20 29.63 18.39
N THR A 209 -59.73 28.68 17.59
CA THR A 209 -59.59 27.31 18.06
C THR A 209 -58.40 27.30 19.02
N ASP A 210 -58.69 27.38 20.32
CA ASP A 210 -57.69 27.03 21.33
C ASP A 210 -57.16 25.64 20.99
N GLY A 211 -55.85 25.50 20.82
CA GLY A 211 -55.23 24.21 20.59
C GLY A 211 -55.53 23.25 21.76
N PRO A 212 -55.30 21.93 21.60
CA PRO A 212 -55.41 21.00 22.71
C PRO A 212 -54.58 21.52 23.89
N ALA A 213 -55.11 21.39 25.11
CA ALA A 213 -54.41 21.85 26.29
C ALA A 213 -53.04 21.17 26.38
N ALA A 214 -52.02 21.81 26.98
CA ALA A 214 -50.66 21.26 26.98
C ALA A 214 -50.54 19.83 27.58
N HIS A 215 -51.52 19.41 28.39
CA HIS A 215 -51.62 18.05 28.92
C HIS A 215 -52.15 17.01 27.92
N ASP A 216 -52.87 17.44 26.89
CA ASP A 216 -53.46 16.60 25.83
C ASP A 216 -52.48 16.38 24.66
N LEU A 217 -51.37 17.11 24.60
CA LEU A 217 -50.33 16.92 23.59
C LEU A 217 -49.58 15.59 23.81
N PRO A 218 -49.21 14.87 22.73
CA PRO A 218 -48.31 13.73 22.82
C PRO A 218 -47.03 14.11 23.58
N LEU A 219 -46.52 13.19 24.41
CA LEU A 219 -45.33 13.42 25.24
C LEU A 219 -44.16 13.98 24.42
N ALA A 220 -43.85 13.35 23.28
CA ALA A 220 -42.76 13.79 22.39
C ALA A 220 -42.94 15.23 21.89
N GLU A 221 -44.17 15.63 21.60
CA GLU A 221 -44.47 16.98 21.13
C GLU A 221 -44.33 18.01 22.25
N ARG A 222 -44.79 17.70 23.46
CA ARG A 222 -44.58 18.57 24.61
C ARG A 222 -43.10 18.77 24.92
N GLU A 223 -42.31 17.69 24.91
CA GLU A 223 -40.86 17.76 25.15
C GLU A 223 -40.14 18.55 24.04
N ARG A 224 -40.60 18.45 22.78
CA ARG A 224 -40.12 19.29 21.67
C ARG A 224 -40.40 20.77 21.90
N LEU A 225 -41.59 21.15 22.37
CA LEU A 225 -41.93 22.57 22.62
C LEU A 225 -41.06 23.16 23.74
N LEU A 226 -40.80 22.40 24.80
CA LEU A 226 -39.87 22.82 25.85
C LEU A 226 -38.44 23.00 25.31
N LEU A 227 -38.01 22.13 24.39
CA LEU A 227 -36.73 22.26 23.71
C LEU A 227 -36.66 23.51 22.81
N GLU A 228 -37.74 23.85 22.11
CA GLU A 228 -37.84 25.11 21.34
C GLU A 228 -37.63 26.34 22.23
N ALA A 229 -38.22 26.34 23.43
CA ALA A 229 -38.01 27.42 24.40
C ALA A 229 -36.55 27.48 24.88
N LEU A 230 -35.91 26.34 25.11
CA LEU A 230 -34.49 26.28 25.50
C LEU A 230 -33.58 26.78 24.36
N TRP A 231 -33.85 26.41 23.11
CA TRP A 231 -33.09 26.91 21.95
C TRP A 231 -33.27 28.40 21.73
N LEU A 232 -34.47 28.93 21.92
CA LEU A 232 -34.72 30.37 21.85
C LEU A 232 -33.91 31.12 22.91
N GLN A 233 -33.88 30.63 24.15
CA GLN A 233 -33.06 31.23 25.20
C GLN A 233 -31.56 31.15 24.87
N GLN A 234 -31.09 29.99 24.38
CA GLN A 234 -29.71 29.82 23.92
C GLN A 234 -29.33 30.85 22.84
N GLN A 235 -30.23 31.09 21.87
CA GLN A 235 -30.00 32.04 20.78
C GLN A 235 -29.81 33.47 21.28
N HIS A 236 -30.48 33.85 22.37
CA HIS A 236 -30.31 35.14 23.05
C HIS A 236 -29.23 35.11 24.15
N MET A 237 -28.35 34.09 24.16
CA MET A 237 -27.27 33.90 25.13
C MET A 237 -27.78 33.89 26.60
N ALA A 238 -28.99 33.39 26.83
CA ALA A 238 -29.58 33.20 28.14
C ALA A 238 -29.73 31.71 28.47
N LEU A 239 -29.58 31.36 29.75
CA LEU A 239 -29.73 29.98 30.22
C LEU A 239 -30.69 29.90 31.40
N ASP A 240 -31.80 29.19 31.21
CA ASP A 240 -32.63 28.69 32.30
C ASP A 240 -32.12 27.30 32.70
N GLU A 241 -31.34 27.24 33.78
CA GLU A 241 -30.78 25.98 34.28
C GLU A 241 -31.89 25.01 34.72
N THR A 242 -33.00 25.51 35.26
CA THR A 242 -34.12 24.63 35.67
C THR A 242 -34.72 23.92 34.47
N LEU A 243 -34.96 24.63 33.37
CA LEU A 243 -35.42 24.04 32.12
C LEU A 243 -34.38 23.08 31.53
N LEU A 244 -33.10 23.44 31.52
CA LEU A 244 -32.03 22.57 31.04
C LEU A 244 -31.98 21.24 31.83
N LEU A 245 -32.01 21.30 33.16
CA LEU A 245 -31.96 20.12 34.02
C LEU A 245 -33.15 19.19 33.77
N ARG A 246 -34.34 19.74 33.55
CA ARG A 246 -35.53 18.98 33.17
C ARG A 246 -35.33 18.25 31.84
N LEU A 247 -34.82 18.94 30.82
CA LEU A 247 -34.65 18.36 29.49
C LEU A 247 -33.49 17.35 29.40
N LEU A 248 -32.48 17.45 30.26
CA LEU A 248 -31.41 16.45 30.39
C LEU A 248 -31.88 15.09 30.90
N VAL A 249 -33.08 15.02 31.50
CA VAL A 249 -33.73 13.78 31.94
C VAL A 249 -35.08 13.55 31.25
N SER A 250 -35.32 14.22 30.12
CA SER A 250 -36.52 14.04 29.30
C SER A 250 -36.71 12.56 28.94
N PRO A 251 -37.95 12.03 28.92
CA PRO A 251 -38.20 10.68 28.43
C PRO A 251 -37.87 10.50 26.94
N GLU A 252 -37.79 11.59 26.16
CA GLU A 252 -37.45 11.57 24.73
C GLU A 252 -35.92 11.67 24.52
N PRO A 253 -35.25 10.62 24.00
CA PRO A 253 -33.80 10.63 23.82
C PRO A 253 -33.29 11.74 22.89
N ARG A 254 -34.06 12.12 21.86
CA ARG A 254 -33.68 13.21 20.95
C ARG A 254 -33.61 14.55 21.69
N VAL A 255 -34.49 14.76 22.65
CA VAL A 255 -34.53 15.96 23.49
C VAL A 255 -33.37 15.96 24.47
N ARG A 256 -33.05 14.82 25.09
CA ARG A 256 -31.86 14.69 25.94
C ARG A 256 -30.58 15.02 25.17
N ALA A 257 -30.38 14.46 23.97
CA ALA A 257 -29.19 14.72 23.15
C ALA A 257 -29.08 16.20 22.75
N ALA A 258 -30.20 16.84 22.40
CA ALA A 258 -30.24 18.26 22.12
C ALA A 258 -29.94 19.11 23.36
N ALA A 259 -30.51 18.77 24.53
CA ALA A 259 -30.22 19.44 25.79
C ALA A 259 -28.75 19.30 26.20
N THR A 260 -28.13 18.13 25.99
CA THR A 260 -26.67 17.92 26.16
C THR A 260 -25.85 18.81 25.23
N THR A 261 -26.31 19.02 23.99
CA THR A 261 -25.68 19.95 23.04
C THR A 261 -25.82 21.41 23.50
N VAL A 262 -26.97 21.80 24.06
CA VAL A 262 -27.16 23.12 24.68
C VAL A 262 -26.22 23.29 25.87
N LEU A 263 -26.14 22.29 26.77
CA LEU A 263 -25.21 22.28 27.91
C LEU A 263 -23.77 22.52 27.45
N ARG A 264 -23.32 21.81 26.40
CA ARG A 264 -21.98 22.00 25.79
C ARG A 264 -21.76 23.44 25.32
N ARG A 265 -22.71 23.99 24.56
CA ARG A 265 -22.61 25.33 23.95
C ARG A 265 -22.70 26.44 25.01
N MET A 266 -23.51 26.24 26.04
CA MET A 266 -23.75 27.20 27.11
C MET A 266 -22.85 27.00 28.32
N ARG A 267 -21.88 26.07 28.27
CA ARG A 267 -21.02 25.67 29.41
C ARG A 267 -20.40 26.82 30.19
N ARG A 268 -20.09 27.95 29.52
CA ARG A 268 -19.50 29.16 30.14
C ARG A 268 -20.42 29.87 31.12
N HIS A 269 -21.71 29.52 31.17
CA HIS A 269 -22.68 30.04 32.14
C HIS A 269 -22.72 29.23 33.45
N LEU A 270 -22.05 28.08 33.50
CA LEU A 270 -21.97 27.19 34.66
C LEU A 270 -20.50 26.99 35.04
N SER A 271 -20.23 26.52 36.27
CA SER A 271 -18.87 26.11 36.64
C SER A 271 -18.47 24.83 35.91
N THR A 272 -17.17 24.65 35.66
CA THR A 272 -16.64 23.44 35.00
C THR A 272 -17.10 22.16 35.69
N GLU A 273 -16.97 22.08 37.02
CA GLU A 273 -17.43 20.91 37.78
C GLU A 273 -18.92 20.65 37.61
N ARG A 274 -19.74 21.71 37.60
CA ARG A 274 -21.18 21.57 37.38
C ARG A 274 -21.48 20.99 36.02
N VAL A 275 -20.77 21.39 34.97
CA VAL A 275 -20.97 20.83 33.62
C VAL A 275 -20.52 19.38 33.56
N LEU A 276 -19.37 19.03 34.14
CA LEU A 276 -18.88 17.65 34.17
C LEU A 276 -19.83 16.71 34.95
N ASP A 277 -20.36 17.16 36.09
CA ASP A 277 -21.36 16.41 36.86
C ASP A 277 -22.65 16.18 36.05
N LEU A 278 -23.04 17.15 35.22
CA LEU A 278 -24.19 17.02 34.33
C LEU A 278 -23.89 16.12 33.12
N LEU A 279 -22.66 16.08 32.61
CA LEU A 279 -22.27 15.20 31.50
C LEU A 279 -22.09 13.75 31.94
N ALA A 280 -21.57 13.49 33.14
CA ALA A 280 -21.20 12.15 33.60
C ALA A 280 -22.30 11.08 33.40
N PRO A 281 -23.55 11.23 33.86
CA PRO A 281 -24.57 10.21 33.66
C PRO A 281 -25.08 10.11 32.21
N ARG A 282 -24.70 11.04 31.32
CA ARG A 282 -25.06 10.99 29.89
C ARG A 282 -24.07 10.17 29.07
N VAL A 283 -22.83 10.00 29.55
CA VAL A 283 -21.82 9.17 28.87
C VAL A 283 -22.14 7.68 28.95
N GLY A 284 -22.75 7.24 30.05
CA GLY A 284 -23.22 5.86 30.25
C GLY A 284 -24.68 5.61 29.92
N GLU A 285 -25.35 6.50 29.18
CA GLU A 285 -26.79 6.39 28.90
C GLU A 285 -27.12 5.31 27.87
N ALA A 286 -28.33 4.73 27.93
CA ALA A 286 -28.73 3.66 27.01
C ALA A 286 -28.79 4.13 25.55
N ASP A 287 -29.33 5.33 25.29
CA ASP A 287 -29.40 5.86 23.92
C ASP A 287 -28.03 6.38 23.44
N SER A 288 -27.55 5.79 22.35
CA SER A 288 -26.23 6.09 21.78
C SER A 288 -26.08 7.53 21.28
N ARG A 289 -27.17 8.25 20.93
CA ARG A 289 -27.09 9.67 20.51
C ARG A 289 -26.79 10.60 21.68
N VAL A 290 -27.32 10.28 22.85
CA VAL A 290 -27.07 11.05 24.07
C VAL A 290 -25.62 10.86 24.51
N ARG A 291 -25.13 9.62 24.46
CA ARG A 291 -23.71 9.31 24.68
C ARG A 291 -22.82 10.06 23.71
N LEU A 292 -23.15 10.07 22.41
CA LEU A 292 -22.37 10.79 21.40
C LEU A 292 -22.30 12.30 21.71
N ALA A 293 -23.44 12.92 22.03
CA ALA A 293 -23.47 14.33 22.41
C ALA A 293 -22.62 14.62 23.66
N ALA A 294 -22.62 13.72 24.65
CA ALA A 294 -21.84 13.86 25.88
C ALA A 294 -20.34 13.68 25.65
N VAL A 295 -19.92 12.64 24.92
CA VAL A 295 -18.53 12.37 24.56
C VAL A 295 -17.94 13.53 23.75
N VAL A 296 -18.69 14.06 22.78
CA VAL A 296 -18.26 15.24 22.02
C VAL A 296 -18.20 16.49 22.90
N ALA A 297 -19.06 16.62 23.93
CA ALA A 297 -18.99 17.75 24.84
C ALA A 297 -17.72 17.73 25.71
N LEU A 298 -17.23 16.55 26.07
CA LEU A 298 -16.04 16.38 26.92
C LEU A 298 -14.75 16.85 26.24
N SER A 299 -14.71 16.98 24.92
CA SER A 299 -13.53 17.48 24.19
C SER A 299 -13.24 18.97 24.43
N GLU A 300 -14.15 19.71 25.08
CA GLU A 300 -14.05 21.15 25.32
C GLU A 300 -13.41 21.49 26.68
N PHE A 301 -12.88 20.49 27.39
CA PHE A 301 -12.31 20.60 28.73
C PHE A 301 -10.81 20.29 28.75
N ASP A 302 -10.16 20.61 29.86
CA ASP A 302 -8.71 20.52 30.05
C ASP A 302 -8.35 19.87 31.41
N GLN A 303 -9.18 18.94 31.88
CA GLN A 303 -8.97 18.22 33.14
C GLN A 303 -8.94 16.70 32.92
N PRO A 304 -8.11 15.93 33.66
CA PRO A 304 -8.09 14.47 33.59
C PRO A 304 -9.47 13.83 33.77
N ARG A 305 -10.30 14.39 34.65
CA ARG A 305 -11.69 13.93 34.88
C ARG A 305 -12.53 13.88 33.60
N ALA A 306 -12.33 14.80 32.65
CA ALA A 306 -13.05 14.78 31.38
C ALA A 306 -12.65 13.58 30.52
N ALA A 307 -11.36 13.21 30.54
CA ALA A 307 -10.87 12.02 29.84
C ALA A 307 -11.38 10.73 30.49
N GLU A 308 -11.43 10.66 31.82
CA GLU A 308 -12.02 9.52 32.54
C GLU A 308 -13.50 9.34 32.21
N LEU A 309 -14.27 10.44 32.20
CA LEU A 309 -15.66 10.39 31.80
C LEU A 309 -15.79 9.93 30.35
N ALA A 310 -14.96 10.41 29.42
CA ALA A 310 -15.01 9.99 28.03
C ALA A 310 -14.70 8.49 27.89
N LEU A 311 -13.66 7.99 28.56
CA LEU A 311 -13.30 6.58 28.59
C LEU A 311 -14.42 5.69 29.12
N SER A 312 -15.19 6.17 30.10
CA SER A 312 -16.34 5.41 30.65
C SER A 312 -17.42 5.08 29.61
N ALA A 313 -17.43 5.75 28.45
CA ALA A 313 -18.30 5.41 27.32
C ALA A 313 -18.08 3.97 26.82
N LEU A 314 -16.87 3.43 27.01
CA LEU A 314 -16.47 2.08 26.60
C LEU A 314 -17.15 0.97 27.43
N SER A 315 -17.82 1.34 28.54
CA SER A 315 -18.58 0.39 29.36
C SER A 315 -19.90 -0.07 28.73
N ALA A 316 -20.32 0.56 27.63
CA ALA A 316 -21.56 0.27 26.92
C ALA A 316 -21.32 0.05 25.41
N ASP A 317 -22.26 -0.62 24.74
CA ASP A 317 -22.17 -0.93 23.30
C ASP A 317 -21.88 0.31 22.48
N SER A 318 -20.82 0.28 21.67
CA SER A 318 -20.43 1.40 20.81
C SER A 318 -20.90 1.21 19.38
N ASP A 319 -20.77 2.27 18.58
CA ASP A 319 -20.93 2.24 17.14
C ASP A 319 -19.82 3.09 16.48
N ARG A 320 -19.72 2.99 15.15
CA ARG A 320 -18.66 3.66 14.40
C ARG A 320 -18.52 5.15 14.66
N TYR A 321 -19.63 5.86 14.92
CA TYR A 321 -19.61 7.30 15.19
C TYR A 321 -19.16 7.59 16.61
N LEU A 322 -19.61 6.79 17.59
CA LEU A 322 -19.17 6.86 18.97
C LEU A 322 -17.67 6.55 19.10
N ASP A 323 -17.19 5.50 18.44
CA ASP A 323 -15.76 5.14 18.44
C ASP A 323 -14.90 6.25 17.85
N TYR A 324 -15.36 6.85 16.74
CA TYR A 324 -14.70 7.99 16.13
C TYR A 324 -14.68 9.19 17.07
N ALA A 325 -15.83 9.59 17.61
CA ALA A 325 -15.94 10.72 18.52
C ALA A 325 -15.14 10.53 19.79
N LEU A 326 -15.13 9.32 20.37
CA LEU A 326 -14.32 8.99 21.54
C LEU A 326 -12.82 9.15 21.23
N GLY A 327 -12.38 8.67 20.06
CA GLY A 327 -11.00 8.84 19.60
C GLY A 327 -10.60 10.32 19.51
N GLU A 328 -11.39 11.12 18.79
CA GLU A 328 -11.11 12.56 18.61
C GLU A 328 -11.20 13.33 19.95
N THR A 329 -12.16 12.99 20.81
CA THR A 329 -12.27 13.58 22.16
C THR A 329 -11.04 13.28 22.99
N LEU A 330 -10.53 12.04 22.98
CA LEU A 330 -9.34 11.67 23.75
C LEU A 330 -8.04 12.19 23.13
N ASP A 331 -7.99 12.38 21.82
CA ASP A 331 -6.88 13.05 21.15
C ASP A 331 -6.86 14.55 21.53
N ALA A 332 -8.02 15.22 21.59
CA ALA A 332 -8.13 16.59 22.10
C ALA A 332 -7.72 16.71 23.59
N LEU A 333 -8.04 15.69 24.39
CA LEU A 333 -7.68 15.62 25.81
C LEU A 333 -6.27 15.05 26.06
N ALA A 334 -5.50 14.71 25.01
CA ALA A 334 -4.18 14.08 25.13
C ALA A 334 -3.22 14.81 26.09
N PRO A 335 -3.10 16.15 26.07
CA PRO A 335 -2.18 16.84 26.98
C PRO A 335 -2.44 16.57 28.45
N VAL A 336 -3.70 16.33 28.85
CA VAL A 336 -4.09 16.24 30.26
C VAL A 336 -4.07 14.81 30.77
N TRP A 337 -4.58 13.84 30.01
CA TRP A 337 -4.61 12.45 30.46
C TRP A 337 -3.23 11.78 30.34
N ARG A 338 -2.40 12.17 29.35
CA ARG A 338 -1.02 11.68 29.25
C ARG A 338 -0.15 12.22 30.39
N ALA A 339 -0.31 13.51 30.73
CA ALA A 339 0.39 14.10 31.88
C ALA A 339 -0.02 13.42 33.20
N ALA A 340 -1.30 13.08 33.37
CA ALA A 340 -1.79 12.32 34.52
C ALA A 340 -1.10 10.95 34.62
N LEU A 341 -1.04 10.18 33.54
CA LEU A 341 -0.35 8.89 33.51
C LEU A 341 1.15 9.01 33.77
N ALA A 342 1.82 9.97 33.14
CA ALA A 342 3.26 10.21 33.31
C ALA A 342 3.62 10.59 34.76
N SER A 343 2.78 11.39 35.42
CA SER A 343 2.96 11.78 36.82
C SER A 343 2.47 10.73 37.84
N GLY A 344 1.89 9.63 37.37
CA GLY A 344 1.34 8.58 38.23
C GLY A 344 0.06 8.98 38.96
N GLN A 345 -0.65 9.99 38.49
CA GLN A 345 -2.01 10.27 38.93
C GLN A 345 -2.96 9.16 38.44
N PRO A 346 -3.97 8.77 39.23
CA PRO A 346 -4.99 7.83 38.77
C PRO A 346 -5.69 8.36 37.51
N LEU A 347 -5.83 7.49 36.51
CA LEU A 347 -6.67 7.72 35.34
C LEU A 347 -7.50 6.44 35.13
N ALA A 348 -8.82 6.56 35.13
CA ALA A 348 -9.73 5.43 34.88
C ALA A 348 -9.44 4.22 35.80
N ALA A 349 -9.09 4.47 37.07
CA ALA A 349 -8.63 3.44 37.99
C ALA A 349 -9.66 2.31 38.23
N ASP A 350 -10.94 2.68 38.24
CA ASP A 350 -12.06 1.75 38.40
C ASP A 350 -12.65 1.28 37.05
N ASP A 351 -12.04 1.67 35.93
CA ASP A 351 -12.44 1.30 34.57
C ASP A 351 -11.28 0.62 33.83
N PRO A 352 -11.11 -0.70 33.99
CA PRO A 352 -10.02 -1.44 33.34
C PRO A 352 -10.06 -1.39 31.82
N VAL A 353 -11.25 -1.21 31.22
CA VAL A 353 -11.43 -1.13 29.76
C VAL A 353 -10.93 0.22 29.28
N GLY A 354 -11.36 1.30 29.94
CA GLY A 354 -10.90 2.65 29.68
C GLY A 354 -9.38 2.80 29.87
N LEU A 355 -8.84 2.27 30.97
CA LEU A 355 -7.40 2.31 31.20
C LEU A 355 -6.62 1.54 30.13
N ALA A 356 -7.06 0.34 29.75
CA ALA A 356 -6.41 -0.44 28.68
C ALA A 356 -6.44 0.32 27.35
N TRP A 357 -7.57 0.97 27.02
CA TRP A 357 -7.67 1.79 25.81
C TRP A 357 -6.67 2.96 25.84
N ALA A 358 -6.59 3.71 26.96
CA ALA A 358 -5.68 4.84 27.10
C ALA A 358 -4.20 4.40 26.98
N LEU A 359 -3.84 3.29 27.63
CA LEU A 359 -2.49 2.74 27.56
C LEU A 359 -2.12 2.27 26.15
N SER A 360 -3.06 1.69 25.40
CA SER A 360 -2.82 1.26 24.02
C SER A 360 -2.45 2.41 23.06
N ARG A 361 -2.75 3.66 23.43
CA ARG A 361 -2.49 4.87 22.64
C ARG A 361 -1.15 5.54 22.94
N LEU A 362 -0.42 5.07 23.95
CA LEU A 362 0.91 5.60 24.26
C LEU A 362 1.95 5.09 23.25
N SER A 363 2.91 5.90 22.88
CA SER A 363 4.13 5.44 22.20
C SER A 363 4.96 4.52 23.12
N PRO A 364 5.95 3.77 22.59
CA PRO A 364 6.91 3.03 23.43
C PRO A 364 7.59 3.93 24.46
N ASP A 365 8.10 5.09 24.03
CA ASP A 365 8.78 6.05 24.92
C ASP A 365 7.87 6.60 26.03
N GLU A 366 6.61 6.91 25.71
CA GLU A 366 5.64 7.36 26.72
C GLU A 366 5.30 6.24 27.72
N LEU A 367 5.23 4.98 27.27
CA LEU A 367 4.99 3.83 28.14
C LEU A 367 6.22 3.50 29.01
N ASP A 368 7.42 3.79 28.52
CA ASP A 368 8.67 3.63 29.25
C ASP A 368 8.87 4.72 30.30
N GLY A 369 8.47 5.95 30.00
CA GLY A 369 8.44 7.06 30.95
C GLY A 369 7.32 6.99 31.98
N ALA A 370 6.28 6.18 31.76
CA ALA A 370 5.16 6.03 32.70
C ALA A 370 5.58 5.31 33.99
N ARG A 371 4.96 5.69 35.12
CA ARG A 371 5.24 5.08 36.42
C ARG A 371 4.92 3.57 36.39
N PRO A 372 5.87 2.68 36.75
CA PRO A 372 5.65 1.23 36.70
C PRO A 372 4.46 0.79 37.57
N GLY A 373 3.67 -0.14 37.05
CA GLY A 373 2.51 -0.72 37.73
C GLY A 373 1.84 -1.83 36.92
N PRO A 374 0.87 -2.57 37.50
CA PRO A 374 0.27 -3.74 36.86
C PRO A 374 -0.30 -3.48 35.46
N ALA A 375 -0.95 -2.33 35.27
CA ALA A 375 -1.53 -1.97 33.98
C ALA A 375 -0.47 -1.69 32.91
N ILE A 376 0.62 -0.99 33.27
CA ILE A 376 1.76 -0.70 32.39
C ILE A 376 2.47 -2.00 32.00
N PHE A 377 2.75 -2.88 32.96
CA PHE A 377 3.38 -4.17 32.66
C PHE A 377 2.51 -5.03 31.74
N ARG A 378 1.20 -5.08 31.98
CA ARG A 378 0.25 -5.80 31.11
C ARG A 378 0.22 -5.23 29.69
N GLU A 379 0.29 -3.90 29.54
CA GLU A 379 0.36 -3.26 28.23
C GLU A 379 1.69 -3.56 27.51
N ARG A 380 2.83 -3.54 28.20
CA ARG A 380 4.13 -3.92 27.62
C ARG A 380 4.13 -5.35 27.07
N LEU A 381 3.52 -6.28 27.81
CA LEU A 381 3.33 -7.68 27.40
C LEU A 381 2.36 -7.85 26.20
N ALA A 382 1.65 -6.79 25.81
CA ALA A 382 0.72 -6.78 24.69
C ALA A 382 1.27 -6.13 23.42
N ARG A 383 2.50 -5.60 23.44
CA ARG A 383 3.12 -4.85 22.33
C ARG A 383 4.19 -5.66 21.62
N HIS A 384 4.03 -5.83 20.31
CA HIS A 384 4.96 -6.59 19.46
C HIS A 384 6.36 -5.97 19.36
N ALA A 385 6.45 -4.64 19.51
CA ALA A 385 7.72 -3.91 19.46
C ALA A 385 8.56 -4.06 20.74
N THR A 386 7.99 -4.59 21.83
CA THR A 386 8.74 -4.87 23.06
C THR A 386 9.69 -6.04 22.79
N ASP A 387 10.98 -5.84 23.05
CA ASP A 387 11.98 -6.88 22.93
C ASP A 387 11.89 -7.92 24.06
N ARG A 388 12.70 -8.98 23.96
CA ARG A 388 12.70 -10.08 24.92
C ARG A 388 13.00 -9.62 26.36
N GLU A 389 13.94 -8.69 26.54
CA GLU A 389 14.33 -8.22 27.87
C GLU A 389 13.25 -7.35 28.51
N GLY A 390 12.63 -6.46 27.73
CA GLY A 390 11.49 -5.66 28.16
C GLY A 390 10.27 -6.51 28.53
N LEU A 391 9.99 -7.58 27.77
CA LEU A 391 8.92 -8.53 28.08
C LEU A 391 9.19 -9.28 29.39
N LEU A 392 10.43 -9.73 29.61
CA LEU A 392 10.84 -10.37 30.87
C LEU A 392 10.72 -9.43 32.07
N ALA A 393 11.19 -8.18 31.92
CA ALA A 393 11.08 -7.17 32.97
C ALA A 393 9.61 -6.88 33.32
N ALA A 394 8.75 -6.76 32.30
CA ALA A 394 7.32 -6.57 32.49
C ALA A 394 6.66 -7.78 33.16
N ALA A 395 6.99 -9.00 32.76
CA ALA A 395 6.47 -10.22 33.37
C ALA A 395 6.87 -10.33 34.85
N ARG A 396 8.13 -10.01 35.20
CA ARG A 396 8.60 -9.99 36.60
C ARG A 396 7.88 -8.94 37.42
N GLY A 397 7.79 -7.70 36.93
CA GLY A 397 7.09 -6.63 37.62
C GLY A 397 5.60 -6.93 37.83
N LEU A 398 4.94 -7.57 36.86
CA LEU A 398 3.56 -8.00 36.99
C LEU A 398 3.42 -9.16 37.98
N ALA A 399 4.36 -10.11 37.98
CA ALA A 399 4.37 -11.23 38.90
C ALA A 399 4.54 -10.76 40.36
N ASP A 400 5.46 -9.83 40.61
CA ASP A 400 5.66 -9.22 41.93
C ASP A 400 4.38 -8.53 42.43
N ALA A 401 3.72 -7.76 41.55
CA ALA A 401 2.51 -7.03 41.92
C ALA A 401 1.28 -7.92 42.13
N ARG A 402 1.25 -9.12 41.53
CA ARG A 402 0.13 -10.07 41.62
C ARG A 402 0.42 -11.28 42.51
N HIS A 403 1.61 -11.36 43.10
CA HIS A 403 2.11 -12.52 43.85
C HIS A 403 2.04 -13.82 43.03
N SER A 404 2.46 -13.77 41.77
CA SER A 404 2.52 -14.92 40.83
C SER A 404 3.97 -15.20 40.39
N SER A 405 4.18 -15.91 39.26
CA SER A 405 5.50 -16.13 38.67
C SER A 405 5.60 -15.53 37.26
N PRO A 406 6.80 -15.15 36.80
CA PRO A 406 6.99 -14.59 35.45
C PRO A 406 6.48 -15.52 34.34
N ALA A 407 6.65 -16.84 34.51
CA ALA A 407 6.16 -17.83 33.56
C ALA A 407 4.63 -17.83 33.43
N VAL A 408 3.91 -17.67 34.55
CA VAL A 408 2.43 -17.58 34.56
C VAL A 408 1.96 -16.31 33.87
N GLU A 409 2.62 -15.17 34.10
CA GLU A 409 2.24 -13.91 33.46
C GLU A 409 2.55 -13.89 31.95
N LEU A 410 3.66 -14.51 31.51
CA LEU A 410 3.99 -14.69 30.10
C LEU A 410 2.99 -15.63 29.41
N LEU A 411 2.64 -16.75 30.04
CA LEU A 411 1.61 -17.65 29.52
C LEU A 411 0.26 -16.94 29.37
N ALA A 412 -0.14 -16.15 30.38
CA ALA A 412 -1.36 -15.36 30.29
C ALA A 412 -1.29 -14.29 29.17
N ALA A 413 -0.11 -13.75 28.87
CA ALA A 413 0.10 -12.86 27.73
C ALA A 413 0.00 -13.59 26.39
N ILE A 414 0.56 -14.80 26.30
CA ILE A 414 0.45 -15.69 25.13
C ILE A 414 -1.02 -16.01 24.87
N ASP A 415 -1.80 -16.40 25.88
CA ASP A 415 -3.23 -16.69 25.74
C ASP A 415 -4.02 -15.48 25.25
N ARG A 416 -3.69 -14.28 25.75
CA ARG A 416 -4.30 -13.03 25.25
C ARG A 416 -3.90 -12.73 23.81
N ALA A 417 -2.65 -12.97 23.43
CA ALA A 417 -2.18 -12.77 22.07
C ALA A 417 -2.82 -13.78 21.10
N ASP A 418 -2.95 -15.05 21.49
CA ASP A 418 -3.59 -16.11 20.70
C ASP A 418 -5.06 -15.80 20.40
N ALA A 419 -5.77 -15.21 21.36
CA ALA A 419 -7.17 -14.82 21.23
C ALA A 419 -7.41 -13.62 20.29
N ARG A 420 -6.40 -12.76 20.05
CA ARG A 420 -6.52 -11.56 19.19
C ARG A 420 -6.60 -11.93 17.71
N GLU A 421 -7.28 -11.10 16.92
CA GLU A 421 -7.34 -11.20 15.46
C GLU A 421 -6.51 -10.09 14.79
N GLY A 422 -5.94 -10.38 13.61
CA GLY A 422 -5.13 -9.41 12.84
C GLY A 422 -3.79 -8.97 13.48
N GLY A 423 -3.09 -8.04 12.83
CA GLY A 423 -1.89 -7.36 13.35
C GLY A 423 -0.59 -8.18 13.39
N HIS A 424 0.47 -7.59 13.97
CA HIS A 424 1.79 -8.21 14.21
C HIS A 424 1.77 -9.23 15.36
N VAL A 425 0.67 -9.96 15.55
CA VAL A 425 0.47 -10.87 16.69
C VAL A 425 1.45 -12.03 16.66
N ASP A 426 1.79 -12.57 15.48
CA ASP A 426 2.76 -13.68 15.39
C ASP A 426 4.18 -13.23 15.78
N HIS A 427 4.56 -11.97 15.52
CA HIS A 427 5.81 -11.41 16.04
C HIS A 427 5.79 -11.27 17.57
N LEU A 428 4.68 -10.79 18.13
CA LEU A 428 4.49 -10.73 19.58
C LEU A 428 4.58 -12.12 20.20
N LEU A 429 3.90 -13.12 19.64
CA LEU A 429 3.95 -14.51 20.10
C LEU A 429 5.37 -15.04 20.06
N SER A 430 6.11 -14.84 18.97
CA SER A 430 7.52 -15.24 18.88
C SER A 430 8.37 -14.63 19.99
N ASN A 431 8.21 -13.33 20.27
CA ASN A 431 8.97 -12.65 21.34
C ASN A 431 8.54 -13.12 22.73
N LEU A 432 7.25 -13.36 22.98
CA LEU A 432 6.75 -13.89 24.25
C LEU A 432 7.25 -15.30 24.53
N PHE A 433 7.25 -16.19 23.52
CA PHE A 433 7.82 -17.52 23.66
C PHE A 433 9.34 -17.47 23.84
N SER A 434 10.05 -16.56 23.16
CA SER A 434 11.49 -16.36 23.39
C SER A 434 11.79 -15.85 24.80
N ALA A 435 10.95 -14.97 25.36
CA ALA A 435 11.03 -14.52 26.74
C ALA A 435 10.76 -15.68 27.72
N LEU A 436 9.74 -16.50 27.45
CA LEU A 436 9.43 -17.68 28.25
C LEU A 436 10.61 -18.67 28.25
N HIS A 437 11.18 -18.94 27.08
CA HIS A 437 12.34 -19.81 26.92
C HIS A 437 13.55 -19.32 27.69
N ALA A 438 13.75 -18.00 27.80
CA ALA A 438 14.86 -17.42 28.56
C ALA A 438 14.73 -17.56 30.10
N LEU A 439 13.58 -17.98 30.63
CA LEU A 439 13.42 -18.24 32.06
C LEU A 439 14.18 -19.51 32.51
N PRO A 440 14.57 -19.62 33.79
CA PRO A 440 15.16 -20.84 34.33
C PRO A 440 14.23 -22.06 34.17
N ALA A 441 14.81 -23.25 33.92
CA ALA A 441 14.04 -24.47 33.69
C ALA A 441 13.01 -24.79 34.79
N ALA A 442 13.32 -24.50 36.06
CA ALA A 442 12.39 -24.69 37.17
C ALA A 442 11.13 -23.82 37.07
N GLU A 443 11.25 -22.59 36.56
CA GLU A 443 10.11 -21.68 36.35
C GLU A 443 9.28 -22.09 35.13
N ARG A 444 9.93 -22.54 34.05
CA ARG A 444 9.24 -23.05 32.85
C ARG A 444 8.47 -24.34 33.16
N GLY A 445 9.03 -25.20 34.01
CA GLY A 445 8.37 -26.41 34.51
C GLY A 445 7.03 -26.14 35.19
N ALA A 446 6.85 -24.96 35.82
CA ALA A 446 5.60 -24.60 36.50
C ALA A 446 4.42 -24.37 35.53
N VAL A 447 4.68 -24.14 34.24
CA VAL A 447 3.66 -23.94 33.20
C VAL A 447 3.63 -25.06 32.14
N ALA A 448 4.35 -26.16 32.36
CA ALA A 448 4.52 -27.24 31.39
C ALA A 448 3.18 -27.88 30.94
N ASP A 449 2.25 -28.13 31.87
CA ASP A 449 0.94 -28.71 31.53
C ASP A 449 0.08 -27.76 30.71
N ALA A 450 0.18 -26.44 30.96
CA ALA A 450 -0.56 -25.46 30.19
C ALA A 450 0.03 -25.26 28.78
N LEU A 451 1.36 -25.31 28.64
CA LEU A 451 2.02 -25.35 27.33
C LEU A 451 1.61 -26.59 26.53
N ARG A 452 1.47 -27.74 27.22
CA ARG A 452 0.97 -28.97 26.59
C ARG A 452 -0.47 -28.81 26.07
N ALA A 453 -1.33 -28.13 26.81
CA ALA A 453 -2.68 -27.81 26.34
C ALA A 453 -2.63 -26.94 25.07
N ARG A 454 -1.87 -25.82 25.11
CA ARG A 454 -1.75 -24.89 23.97
C ARG A 454 -1.11 -25.48 22.73
N ALA A 455 -0.20 -26.44 22.88
CA ALA A 455 0.34 -27.19 21.75
C ALA A 455 -0.77 -27.93 20.96
N GLY A 456 -1.85 -28.37 21.64
CA GLY A 456 -2.97 -29.09 21.02
C GLY A 456 -4.19 -28.23 20.71
N ASP A 457 -4.51 -27.24 21.55
CA ASP A 457 -5.81 -26.54 21.54
C ASP A 457 -5.76 -25.05 21.19
N ALA A 458 -4.56 -24.46 21.06
CA ALA A 458 -4.46 -23.02 20.78
C ALA A 458 -5.08 -22.66 19.43
N ARG A 459 -5.70 -21.48 19.37
CA ARG A 459 -6.44 -20.98 18.22
C ARG A 459 -5.54 -20.84 17.01
N ARG A 460 -4.33 -20.30 17.19
CA ARG A 460 -3.38 -20.03 16.11
C ARG A 460 -2.39 -21.18 15.90
N ALA A 461 -2.08 -21.44 14.63
CA ALA A 461 -1.06 -22.42 14.26
C ALA A 461 0.34 -22.03 14.77
N SER A 462 0.67 -20.73 14.79
CA SER A 462 1.92 -20.20 15.33
C SER A 462 2.06 -20.49 16.83
N THR A 463 1.01 -20.26 17.62
CA THR A 463 0.96 -20.59 19.06
C THR A 463 1.16 -22.09 19.29
N ARG A 464 0.44 -22.95 18.56
CA ARG A 464 0.60 -24.42 18.68
C ARG A 464 2.04 -24.87 18.39
N LYS A 465 2.64 -24.33 17.33
CA LYS A 465 4.03 -24.64 16.94
C LYS A 465 5.03 -24.18 18.01
N LEU A 466 4.96 -22.92 18.45
CA LEU A 466 5.88 -22.38 19.46
C LEU A 466 5.71 -23.05 20.83
N ALA A 467 4.47 -23.36 21.24
CA ALA A 467 4.20 -24.13 22.45
C ALA A 467 4.77 -25.56 22.36
N THR A 468 4.72 -26.18 21.18
CA THR A 468 5.33 -27.50 20.95
C THR A 468 6.85 -27.46 21.11
N VAL A 469 7.51 -26.44 20.56
CA VAL A 469 8.95 -26.21 20.72
C VAL A 469 9.32 -26.02 22.18
N GLU A 470 8.61 -25.14 22.89
CA GLU A 470 8.91 -24.86 24.31
C GLU A 470 8.68 -26.10 25.20
N ARG A 471 7.68 -26.92 24.86
CA ARG A 471 7.45 -28.20 25.52
C ARG A 471 8.60 -29.17 25.34
N LEU A 472 9.18 -29.30 24.14
CA LEU A 472 10.33 -30.17 23.89
C LEU A 472 11.52 -29.79 24.78
N HIS A 473 11.80 -28.48 24.90
CA HIS A 473 12.87 -27.98 25.77
C HIS A 473 12.56 -28.15 27.26
N THR A 474 11.29 -28.01 27.66
CA THR A 474 10.88 -28.19 29.06
C THR A 474 10.90 -29.66 29.48
N ASP A 475 10.46 -30.57 28.60
CA ASP A 475 10.47 -32.01 28.83
C ASP A 475 11.90 -32.59 28.76
N GLY A 476 12.82 -31.95 28.03
CA GLY A 476 14.19 -32.43 27.81
C GLY A 476 14.25 -33.76 27.04
N SER A 477 13.17 -34.14 26.37
CA SER A 477 13.05 -35.37 25.60
C SER A 477 12.00 -35.23 24.49
N VAL A 478 12.26 -35.83 23.33
CA VAL A 478 11.29 -35.86 22.23
C VAL A 478 10.21 -36.92 22.47
N GLN A 479 10.48 -37.95 23.27
CA GLN A 479 9.61 -39.12 23.42
C GLN A 479 8.17 -38.79 23.85
N PRO A 480 7.89 -37.97 24.89
CA PRO A 480 6.52 -37.65 25.27
C PRO A 480 5.77 -36.90 24.16
N ALA A 481 6.47 -36.01 23.46
CA ALA A 481 5.91 -35.26 22.35
C ALA A 481 5.59 -36.12 21.14
N TRP A 482 6.51 -37.01 20.80
CA TRP A 482 6.33 -37.97 19.73
C TRP A 482 5.14 -38.90 20.00
N GLN A 483 5.04 -39.47 21.21
CA GLN A 483 3.93 -40.38 21.57
C GLN A 483 2.57 -39.69 21.50
N ALA A 484 2.46 -38.44 21.95
CA ALA A 484 1.22 -37.67 21.80
C ALA A 484 0.90 -37.40 20.31
N ALA A 485 1.92 -37.14 19.50
CA ALA A 485 1.77 -36.87 18.08
C ALA A 485 1.36 -38.10 17.24
N LEU A 486 1.59 -39.32 17.74
CA LEU A 486 1.10 -40.57 17.12
C LEU A 486 -0.42 -40.76 17.21
N SER A 487 -1.16 -39.82 17.81
CA SER A 487 -2.61 -39.83 17.85
C SER A 487 -3.27 -39.51 16.49
N SER A 488 -2.59 -38.79 15.60
CA SER A 488 -3.04 -38.53 14.24
C SER A 488 -1.90 -38.06 13.34
N VAL A 489 -2.06 -38.24 12.02
CA VAL A 489 -1.13 -37.68 11.04
C VAL A 489 -0.97 -36.17 11.18
N SER A 490 -2.05 -35.44 11.49
CA SER A 490 -1.99 -33.98 11.64
C SER A 490 -1.10 -33.57 12.82
N ALA A 491 -1.24 -34.23 13.97
CA ALA A 491 -0.43 -33.94 15.15
C ALA A 491 1.06 -34.24 14.91
N LEU A 492 1.38 -35.31 14.16
CA LEU A 492 2.75 -35.61 13.77
C LEU A 492 3.32 -34.62 12.76
N VAL A 493 2.52 -34.17 11.79
CA VAL A 493 2.92 -33.09 10.87
C VAL A 493 3.21 -31.80 11.64
N ASP A 494 2.36 -31.43 12.60
CA ASP A 494 2.57 -30.22 13.42
C ASP A 494 3.86 -30.30 14.24
N LEU A 495 4.19 -31.47 14.80
CA LEU A 495 5.46 -31.71 15.50
C LEU A 495 6.67 -31.58 14.56
N LEU A 496 6.60 -32.17 13.37
CA LEU A 496 7.68 -32.10 12.36
C LEU A 496 7.88 -30.67 11.83
N ASP A 497 6.80 -29.91 11.64
CA ASP A 497 6.88 -28.50 11.23
C ASP A 497 7.42 -27.58 12.34
N ALA A 498 7.30 -27.99 13.61
CA ALA A 498 7.85 -27.27 14.76
C ALA A 498 9.34 -27.59 14.99
N ALA A 499 9.76 -28.82 14.68
CA ALA A 499 11.09 -29.36 14.96
C ALA A 499 12.28 -28.46 14.54
N PRO A 500 12.28 -27.78 13.36
CA PRO A 500 13.40 -26.92 12.95
C PRO A 500 13.68 -25.72 13.87
N ARG A 501 12.77 -25.39 14.80
CA ARG A 501 12.93 -24.31 15.78
C ARG A 501 13.54 -24.77 17.10
N VAL A 502 13.84 -26.06 17.24
CA VAL A 502 14.52 -26.61 18.40
C VAL A 502 16.00 -26.27 18.30
N ASP A 503 16.53 -25.55 19.29
CA ASP A 503 17.94 -25.13 19.32
C ASP A 503 18.84 -26.07 20.13
N ASP A 504 18.25 -27.00 20.90
CA ASP A 504 18.99 -28.09 21.55
C ASP A 504 19.42 -29.17 20.54
N GLU A 505 20.74 -29.35 20.40
CA GLU A 505 21.34 -30.30 19.44
C GLU A 505 20.97 -31.76 19.73
N SER A 506 20.79 -32.15 21.00
CA SER A 506 20.43 -33.52 21.37
C SER A 506 19.00 -33.85 20.94
N LEU A 507 18.07 -32.94 21.23
CA LEU A 507 16.67 -33.05 20.81
C LEU A 507 16.54 -33.02 19.28
N ALA A 508 17.30 -32.15 18.61
CA ALA A 508 17.35 -32.10 17.15
C ALA A 508 17.85 -33.42 16.54
N ASN A 509 18.89 -34.04 17.10
CA ASN A 509 19.37 -35.35 16.65
C ASN A 509 18.36 -36.48 16.87
N GLU A 510 17.62 -36.47 18.00
CA GLU A 510 16.55 -37.43 18.25
C GLU A 510 15.38 -37.25 17.26
N LEU A 511 14.96 -36.00 17.00
CA LEU A 511 13.96 -35.67 15.98
C LEU A 511 14.40 -36.12 14.59
N PHE A 512 15.67 -35.92 14.23
CA PHE A 512 16.23 -36.39 12.96
C PHE A 512 16.06 -37.91 12.80
N ALA A 513 16.48 -38.67 13.82
CA ALA A 513 16.43 -40.13 13.79
C ALA A 513 14.99 -40.67 13.63
N ARG A 514 14.00 -39.94 14.16
CA ARG A 514 12.58 -40.29 14.05
C ARG A 514 11.93 -39.80 12.76
N ALA A 515 12.38 -38.67 12.21
CA ALA A 515 11.85 -38.10 10.97
C ALA A 515 12.37 -38.84 9.72
N LEU A 516 13.61 -39.35 9.75
CA LEU A 516 14.24 -39.99 8.59
C LEU A 516 13.43 -41.18 8.01
N PRO A 517 12.94 -42.15 8.81
CA PRO A 517 12.13 -43.26 8.28
C PRO A 517 10.78 -42.82 7.70
N LEU A 518 10.28 -41.64 8.10
CA LEU A 518 9.00 -41.10 7.64
C LEU A 518 9.01 -40.66 6.18
N LEU A 519 10.19 -40.55 5.56
CA LEU A 519 10.31 -40.36 4.11
C LEU A 519 9.72 -41.54 3.32
N ASP A 520 9.72 -42.74 3.90
CA ASP A 520 9.35 -43.98 3.22
C ASP A 520 8.01 -44.53 3.70
N ALA A 521 7.77 -44.55 5.01
CA ALA A 521 6.58 -45.14 5.60
C ALA A 521 6.10 -44.39 6.85
N PRO A 522 4.77 -44.33 7.08
CA PRO A 522 4.22 -43.82 8.33
C PRO A 522 4.58 -44.75 9.51
N PRO A 523 4.53 -44.26 10.76
CA PRO A 523 4.56 -45.12 11.93
C PRO A 523 3.43 -46.16 11.89
N PRO A 524 3.62 -47.37 12.45
CA PRO A 524 2.60 -48.42 12.47
C PRO A 524 1.25 -47.94 13.02
N GLU A 525 1.27 -47.08 14.04
CA GLU A 525 0.09 -46.51 14.69
C GLU A 525 -0.75 -45.64 13.74
N LEU A 526 -0.11 -45.04 12.74
CA LEU A 526 -0.73 -44.14 11.76
C LEU A 526 -0.91 -44.77 10.38
N ALA A 527 -0.55 -46.05 10.20
CA ALA A 527 -0.56 -46.71 8.90
C ALA A 527 -1.95 -46.72 8.24
N GLU A 528 -3.01 -46.95 9.02
CA GLU A 528 -4.39 -46.91 8.53
C GLU A 528 -4.78 -45.50 8.07
N GLU A 529 -4.56 -44.47 8.90
CA GLU A 529 -4.87 -43.08 8.54
C GLU A 529 -4.06 -42.61 7.32
N ALA A 530 -2.77 -42.96 7.28
CA ALA A 530 -1.86 -42.61 6.19
C ALA A 530 -2.24 -43.27 4.86
N SER A 531 -2.89 -44.44 4.88
CA SER A 531 -3.35 -45.17 3.69
C SER A 531 -4.57 -44.54 3.00
N ARG A 532 -5.26 -43.59 3.65
CA ARG A 532 -6.41 -42.88 3.07
C ARG A 532 -5.98 -42.15 1.81
N GLN A 533 -6.76 -42.31 0.74
CA GLN A 533 -6.47 -41.67 -0.54
C GLN A 533 -6.61 -40.14 -0.44
N GLY A 534 -5.79 -39.43 -1.22
CA GLY A 534 -5.93 -37.98 -1.39
C GLY A 534 -7.14 -37.65 -2.27
N ILE A 535 -7.53 -36.39 -2.28
CA ILE A 535 -8.68 -35.95 -3.06
C ILE A 535 -8.27 -35.74 -4.52
N VAL A 536 -9.05 -36.29 -5.44
CA VAL A 536 -8.95 -36.04 -6.88
C VAL A 536 -10.23 -35.32 -7.29
N GLY A 537 -10.11 -34.27 -8.10
CA GLY A 537 -11.27 -33.58 -8.64
C GLY A 537 -10.95 -32.70 -9.84
N ARG A 538 -11.99 -32.29 -10.55
CA ARG A 538 -11.92 -31.39 -11.70
C ARG A 538 -12.43 -30.00 -11.36
N PHE A 539 -13.46 -29.89 -10.52
CA PHE A 539 -14.04 -28.59 -10.16
C PHE A 539 -13.75 -28.25 -8.71
N VAL A 540 -13.41 -26.99 -8.46
CA VAL A 540 -13.33 -26.40 -7.12
C VAL A 540 -14.44 -25.37 -7.00
N ARG A 541 -15.31 -25.53 -5.99
CA ARG A 541 -16.49 -24.68 -5.81
C ARG A 541 -16.56 -24.12 -4.40
N ILE A 542 -16.83 -22.82 -4.29
CA ILE A 542 -17.07 -22.12 -3.04
C ILE A 542 -18.52 -21.67 -3.04
N ASP A 543 -19.33 -22.30 -2.20
CA ASP A 543 -20.72 -21.91 -1.94
C ASP A 543 -20.80 -21.02 -0.69
N LEU A 544 -21.60 -19.96 -0.78
CA LEU A 544 -21.85 -19.04 0.32
C LEU A 544 -23.35 -19.05 0.67
N PRO A 545 -23.81 -20.02 1.48
CA PRO A 545 -25.24 -20.24 1.73
C PRO A 545 -25.87 -19.14 2.59
N GLY A 546 -27.17 -18.90 2.38
CA GLY A 546 -28.00 -17.94 3.13
C GLY A 546 -28.70 -16.93 2.24
N ASP A 547 -29.75 -16.28 2.74
CA ASP A 547 -30.71 -15.50 1.93
C ASP A 547 -30.18 -14.14 1.44
N ALA A 548 -29.20 -13.56 2.12
CA ALA A 548 -28.62 -12.25 1.82
C ALA A 548 -27.09 -12.28 1.96
N ARG A 549 -26.41 -12.84 0.96
CA ARG A 549 -24.96 -13.00 0.92
C ARG A 549 -24.34 -12.23 -0.26
N THR A 550 -23.07 -11.88 -0.09
CA THR A 550 -22.23 -11.26 -1.12
C THR A 550 -20.88 -11.95 -1.10
N LEU A 551 -20.59 -12.76 -2.11
CA LEU A 551 -19.29 -13.42 -2.28
C LEU A 551 -18.29 -12.49 -2.96
N THR A 552 -17.13 -12.31 -2.31
CA THR A 552 -15.93 -11.64 -2.84
C THR A 552 -14.72 -12.48 -2.47
N LEU A 553 -13.84 -12.73 -3.43
CA LEU A 553 -12.59 -13.49 -3.26
C LEU A 553 -11.45 -12.66 -3.84
N ALA A 554 -10.30 -12.64 -3.15
CA ALA A 554 -9.09 -12.02 -3.68
C ALA A 554 -8.35 -12.97 -4.62
N GLU A 555 -8.03 -14.18 -4.15
CA GLU A 555 -7.31 -15.18 -4.94
C GLU A 555 -7.69 -16.58 -4.43
N VAL A 556 -7.79 -17.56 -5.33
CA VAL A 556 -8.00 -18.97 -5.04
C VAL A 556 -6.92 -19.77 -5.76
N GLN A 557 -5.98 -20.29 -4.99
CA GLN A 557 -4.91 -21.13 -5.50
C GLN A 557 -5.30 -22.60 -5.34
N VAL A 558 -5.21 -23.39 -6.41
CA VAL A 558 -5.45 -24.84 -6.39
C VAL A 558 -4.11 -25.53 -6.59
N LEU A 559 -3.54 -26.04 -5.50
CA LEU A 559 -2.18 -26.57 -5.50
C LEU A 559 -2.17 -28.06 -5.81
N SER A 560 -1.30 -28.48 -6.72
CA SER A 560 -1.02 -29.87 -7.03
C SER A 560 0.43 -30.05 -7.44
N ARG A 561 1.14 -30.98 -6.78
CA ARG A 561 2.54 -31.34 -7.03
C ARG A 561 3.49 -30.14 -7.06
N GLY A 562 3.18 -29.11 -6.27
CA GLY A 562 3.97 -27.88 -6.16
C GLY A 562 3.54 -26.75 -7.11
N ASP A 563 2.59 -26.98 -8.01
CA ASP A 563 2.09 -25.95 -8.93
C ASP A 563 0.70 -25.44 -8.53
N ASN A 564 0.44 -24.14 -8.74
CA ASN A 564 -0.91 -23.59 -8.75
C ASN A 564 -1.57 -23.86 -10.11
N LEU A 565 -2.59 -24.71 -10.13
CA LEU A 565 -3.35 -25.09 -11.32
C LEU A 565 -4.42 -24.06 -11.69
N ALA A 566 -4.79 -23.15 -10.78
CA ALA A 566 -5.90 -22.22 -11.00
C ALA A 566 -5.76 -21.35 -12.26
N PRO A 567 -4.59 -20.74 -12.57
CA PRO A 567 -4.41 -19.91 -13.77
C PRO A 567 -4.66 -20.61 -15.11
N ARG A 568 -4.61 -21.95 -15.13
CA ARG A 568 -4.83 -22.77 -16.33
C ARG A 568 -6.31 -23.17 -16.51
N GLY A 569 -7.14 -22.91 -15.50
CA GLY A 569 -8.55 -23.30 -15.49
C GLY A 569 -9.48 -22.23 -16.08
N THR A 570 -10.79 -22.45 -15.92
CA THR A 570 -11.82 -21.46 -16.26
C THR A 570 -12.73 -21.24 -15.05
N ALA A 571 -12.80 -20.00 -14.56
CA ALA A 571 -13.66 -19.63 -13.44
C ALA A 571 -15.02 -19.07 -13.88
N SER A 572 -16.04 -19.36 -13.10
CA SER A 572 -17.41 -18.87 -13.23
C SER A 572 -18.00 -18.54 -11.86
N GLN A 573 -19.02 -17.69 -11.81
CA GLN A 573 -19.69 -17.33 -10.57
C GLN A 573 -21.18 -17.06 -10.78
N SER A 574 -21.96 -17.18 -9.70
CA SER A 574 -23.41 -17.01 -9.69
C SER A 574 -23.92 -15.69 -10.28
N SER A 575 -23.18 -14.59 -10.10
CA SER A 575 -23.48 -13.27 -10.67
C SER A 575 -22.24 -12.36 -10.61
N THR A 576 -22.21 -11.27 -11.36
CA THR A 576 -21.10 -10.31 -11.34
C THR A 576 -21.63 -8.91 -11.04
N ASN A 577 -20.93 -8.18 -10.17
CA ASN A 577 -21.19 -6.78 -9.87
C ASN A 577 -19.86 -6.01 -9.76
N TRP A 578 -19.90 -4.67 -9.78
CA TRP A 578 -18.73 -3.79 -9.54
C TRP A 578 -17.46 -4.11 -10.36
N GLY A 579 -17.60 -4.75 -11.53
CA GLY A 579 -16.48 -5.19 -12.37
C GLY A 579 -15.69 -6.40 -11.83
N GLY A 580 -16.09 -7.00 -10.71
CA GLY A 580 -15.41 -8.14 -10.08
C GLY A 580 -15.72 -9.48 -10.74
N VAL A 581 -15.23 -9.71 -11.96
CA VAL A 581 -15.43 -10.96 -12.71
C VAL A 581 -14.77 -12.16 -12.04
N ALA A 582 -15.28 -13.38 -12.29
CA ALA A 582 -14.82 -14.60 -11.64
C ALA A 582 -13.31 -14.90 -11.82
N ALA A 583 -12.74 -14.55 -12.98
CA ALA A 583 -11.34 -14.82 -13.32
C ALA A 583 -10.33 -14.05 -12.46
N ARG A 584 -10.75 -13.00 -11.75
CA ARG A 584 -9.87 -12.23 -10.86
C ARG A 584 -9.34 -13.04 -9.68
N ALA A 585 -10.13 -13.99 -9.16
CA ALA A 585 -9.65 -14.89 -8.10
C ALA A 585 -8.67 -15.98 -8.58
N MET A 586 -8.09 -15.86 -9.76
CA MET A 586 -7.09 -16.79 -10.29
C MET A 586 -6.04 -16.07 -11.16
N ASP A 587 -5.90 -14.76 -10.98
CA ASP A 587 -4.98 -13.91 -11.75
C ASP A 587 -3.62 -13.73 -11.06
N GLY A 588 -3.47 -14.28 -9.84
CA GLY A 588 -2.24 -14.20 -9.04
C GLY A 588 -2.16 -12.96 -8.15
N ASN A 589 -3.12 -12.03 -8.22
CA ASN A 589 -3.20 -10.88 -7.34
C ASN A 589 -3.79 -11.27 -5.98
N THR A 590 -2.91 -11.53 -5.02
CA THR A 590 -3.30 -11.90 -3.66
C THR A 590 -3.76 -10.74 -2.77
N SER A 591 -3.82 -9.50 -3.29
CA SER A 591 -4.21 -8.33 -2.49
C SER A 591 -5.64 -8.46 -1.97
N GLY A 592 -5.85 -8.15 -0.70
CA GLY A 592 -7.19 -8.10 -0.09
C GLY A 592 -7.93 -6.77 -0.31
N ARG A 593 -7.37 -5.81 -1.06
CA ARG A 593 -7.94 -4.48 -1.29
C ARG A 593 -8.65 -4.39 -2.64
N TYR A 594 -9.91 -3.98 -2.64
CA TYR A 594 -10.75 -3.93 -3.85
C TYR A 594 -10.22 -2.96 -4.92
N GLY A 595 -9.57 -1.88 -4.48
CA GLY A 595 -8.99 -0.86 -5.35
C GLY A 595 -7.81 -1.35 -6.20
N ASP A 596 -7.20 -2.48 -5.83
CA ASP A 596 -6.04 -3.05 -6.54
C ASP A 596 -6.48 -3.89 -7.75
N GLY A 597 -7.80 -4.00 -8.00
CA GLY A 597 -8.37 -4.56 -9.23
C GLY A 597 -8.37 -6.09 -9.33
N GLY A 598 -7.98 -6.81 -8.27
CA GLY A 598 -7.82 -8.28 -8.26
C GLY A 598 -8.97 -9.08 -7.65
N GLN A 599 -10.08 -8.45 -7.22
CA GLN A 599 -11.12 -9.15 -6.44
C GLN A 599 -12.36 -9.47 -7.27
N THR A 600 -12.95 -10.64 -7.01
CA THR A 600 -14.27 -11.02 -7.53
C THR A 600 -15.37 -10.32 -6.73
N HIS A 601 -16.55 -10.16 -7.33
CA HIS A 601 -17.71 -9.57 -6.66
C HIS A 601 -19.03 -10.05 -7.28
N THR A 602 -19.84 -10.73 -6.47
CA THR A 602 -21.22 -11.11 -6.84
C THR A 602 -22.21 -9.97 -6.56
N ILE A 603 -23.43 -10.02 -7.08
CA ILE A 603 -24.48 -9.04 -6.74
C ILE A 603 -24.74 -9.07 -5.24
N GLU A 604 -24.91 -7.89 -4.64
CA GLU A 604 -25.04 -7.78 -3.19
C GLU A 604 -26.35 -8.39 -2.68
N ASN A 605 -26.29 -8.99 -1.48
CA ASN A 605 -27.43 -9.48 -0.70
C ASN A 605 -28.31 -10.47 -1.48
N ARG A 606 -27.67 -11.46 -2.14
CA ARG A 606 -28.35 -12.53 -2.88
C ARG A 606 -28.32 -13.84 -2.12
N ALA A 607 -29.33 -14.66 -2.37
CA ALA A 607 -29.38 -16.00 -1.82
C ALA A 607 -28.34 -16.92 -2.48
N ASP A 608 -27.65 -17.73 -1.68
CA ASP A 608 -26.82 -18.86 -2.10
C ASP A 608 -25.81 -18.55 -3.22
N THR A 609 -25.10 -17.43 -3.09
CA THR A 609 -24.06 -17.03 -4.06
C THR A 609 -22.90 -18.02 -4.08
N TRP A 610 -22.30 -18.25 -5.26
CA TRP A 610 -21.20 -19.20 -5.44
C TRP A 610 -20.16 -18.74 -6.47
N TRP A 611 -18.96 -19.31 -6.37
CA TRP A 611 -17.86 -19.23 -7.33
C TRP A 611 -17.33 -20.65 -7.62
N GLN A 612 -16.96 -20.95 -8.86
CA GLN A 612 -16.48 -22.26 -9.29
C GLN A 612 -15.38 -22.17 -10.35
N LEU A 613 -14.34 -22.99 -10.20
CA LEU A 613 -13.24 -23.19 -11.14
C LEU A 613 -13.32 -24.58 -11.78
N ASP A 614 -13.21 -24.64 -13.09
CA ASP A 614 -12.98 -25.87 -13.86
C ASP A 614 -11.49 -25.99 -14.21
N LEU A 615 -10.84 -27.08 -13.77
CA LEU A 615 -9.43 -27.38 -14.06
C LEU A 615 -9.24 -28.04 -15.45
N GLY A 616 -10.32 -28.31 -16.19
CA GLY A 616 -10.33 -28.95 -17.51
C GLY A 616 -10.31 -30.48 -17.46
N SER A 617 -9.60 -31.07 -16.50
CA SER A 617 -9.56 -32.52 -16.25
C SER A 617 -9.49 -32.84 -14.76
N GLU A 618 -9.69 -34.10 -14.37
CA GLU A 618 -9.48 -34.52 -12.98
C GLU A 618 -7.99 -34.47 -12.63
N GLN A 619 -7.69 -33.84 -11.50
CA GLN A 619 -6.34 -33.64 -11.00
C GLN A 619 -6.26 -34.13 -9.54
N PRO A 620 -5.16 -34.76 -9.12
CA PRO A 620 -4.90 -34.97 -7.70
C PRO A 620 -4.65 -33.61 -7.05
N LEU A 621 -5.36 -33.29 -5.97
CA LEU A 621 -5.25 -31.99 -5.31
C LEU A 621 -4.44 -32.12 -4.02
N ASP A 622 -3.46 -31.25 -3.85
CA ASP A 622 -2.65 -31.20 -2.63
C ASP A 622 -3.24 -30.27 -1.59
N ALA A 623 -3.65 -29.07 -2.02
CA ALA A 623 -4.32 -28.10 -1.17
C ALA A 623 -5.10 -27.07 -1.99
N ILE A 624 -6.06 -26.39 -1.36
CA ILE A 624 -6.71 -25.19 -1.89
C ILE A 624 -6.44 -24.05 -0.92
N ARG A 625 -5.86 -22.95 -1.41
CA ARG A 625 -5.60 -21.74 -0.61
C ARG A 625 -6.51 -20.62 -1.06
N ILE A 626 -7.22 -20.00 -0.12
CA ILE A 626 -8.18 -18.93 -0.37
C ILE A 626 -7.68 -17.66 0.30
N HIS A 627 -7.48 -16.62 -0.49
CA HIS A 627 -7.19 -15.25 -0.06
C HIS A 627 -8.50 -14.46 -0.02
N ASN A 628 -8.76 -13.83 1.12
CA ASN A 628 -9.98 -13.08 1.37
C ASN A 628 -9.80 -11.58 1.15
N ARG A 629 -10.90 -10.86 0.95
CA ARG A 629 -10.92 -9.40 0.99
C ARG A 629 -10.71 -8.95 2.45
N SER A 630 -9.72 -8.09 2.68
CA SER A 630 -9.23 -7.76 4.03
C SER A 630 -9.16 -6.27 4.36
N GLU A 631 -9.62 -5.40 3.46
CA GLU A 631 -9.66 -3.95 3.69
C GLU A 631 -10.71 -3.50 4.73
N SER A 632 -10.71 -2.20 5.06
CA SER A 632 -11.61 -1.55 6.03
C SER A 632 -11.55 -2.15 7.44
N ASP A 633 -10.35 -2.27 8.01
CA ASP A 633 -10.10 -2.76 9.37
C ASP A 633 -10.77 -4.12 9.68
N GLY A 634 -10.90 -4.98 8.65
CA GLY A 634 -11.49 -6.31 8.78
C GLY A 634 -13.01 -6.39 8.57
N ALA A 635 -13.70 -5.26 8.39
CA ALA A 635 -15.17 -5.23 8.23
C ALA A 635 -15.68 -6.09 7.05
N TRP A 636 -14.87 -6.28 6.01
CA TRP A 636 -15.24 -7.08 4.83
C TRP A 636 -14.84 -8.56 4.92
N VAL A 637 -14.01 -8.92 5.89
CA VAL A 637 -13.54 -10.30 6.08
C VAL A 637 -14.72 -11.24 6.30
N SER A 638 -15.69 -10.80 7.10
CA SER A 638 -16.88 -11.58 7.49
C SER A 638 -17.84 -11.89 6.35
N ARG A 639 -17.71 -11.25 5.17
CA ARG A 639 -18.54 -11.60 3.99
C ARG A 639 -18.39 -13.07 3.63
N LEU A 640 -17.19 -13.62 3.79
CA LEU A 640 -16.88 -15.02 3.53
C LEU A 640 -17.24 -15.95 4.71
N ASP A 641 -17.90 -15.48 5.78
CA ASP A 641 -18.21 -16.32 6.94
C ASP A 641 -18.98 -17.59 6.57
N ASN A 642 -18.55 -18.72 7.12
CA ASN A 642 -19.24 -20.00 7.03
C ASN A 642 -19.47 -20.50 5.58
N TYR A 643 -18.54 -20.20 4.67
CA TYR A 643 -18.56 -20.75 3.32
C TYR A 643 -18.40 -22.28 3.31
N VAL A 644 -18.80 -22.89 2.20
CA VAL A 644 -18.65 -24.32 1.95
C VAL A 644 -17.74 -24.51 0.75
N LEU A 645 -16.57 -25.11 0.97
CA LEU A 645 -15.63 -25.48 -0.08
C LEU A 645 -15.91 -26.91 -0.53
N LYS A 646 -16.05 -27.12 -1.84
CA LYS A 646 -16.30 -28.42 -2.46
C LYS A 646 -15.27 -28.70 -3.55
N VAL A 647 -14.90 -29.96 -3.66
CA VAL A 647 -14.20 -30.52 -4.81
C VAL A 647 -15.13 -31.49 -5.51
N LEU A 648 -15.34 -31.31 -6.81
CA LEU A 648 -16.25 -32.14 -7.61
C LEU A 648 -15.47 -32.93 -8.67
N ASP A 649 -15.94 -34.14 -8.97
CA ASP A 649 -15.41 -34.99 -10.03
C ASP A 649 -15.85 -34.51 -11.43
N ALA A 650 -15.42 -35.21 -12.49
CA ALA A 650 -15.77 -34.85 -13.87
C ALA A 650 -17.28 -34.92 -14.18
N GLN A 651 -18.08 -35.60 -13.35
CA GLN A 651 -19.54 -35.68 -13.46
C GLN A 651 -20.26 -34.67 -12.56
N GLY A 652 -19.52 -33.80 -11.85
CA GLY A 652 -20.07 -32.81 -10.94
C GLY A 652 -20.53 -33.38 -9.59
N ARG A 653 -20.14 -34.60 -9.23
CA ARG A 653 -20.43 -35.21 -7.93
C ARG A 653 -19.39 -34.77 -6.90
N THR A 654 -19.81 -34.52 -5.67
CA THR A 654 -18.92 -34.10 -4.59
C THR A 654 -17.94 -35.22 -4.22
N ALA A 655 -16.66 -35.01 -4.50
CA ALA A 655 -15.56 -35.86 -4.07
C ALA A 655 -15.09 -35.50 -2.65
N TRP A 656 -15.20 -34.22 -2.28
CA TRP A 656 -14.86 -33.72 -0.94
C TRP A 656 -15.61 -32.42 -0.64
N GLU A 657 -15.94 -32.18 0.63
CA GLU A 657 -16.61 -30.97 1.09
C GLU A 657 -16.16 -30.60 2.51
N GLN A 658 -16.03 -29.31 2.78
CA GLN A 658 -15.83 -28.76 4.11
C GLN A 658 -16.60 -27.46 4.29
N ARG A 659 -17.36 -27.37 5.38
CA ARG A 659 -17.95 -26.12 5.87
C ARG A 659 -16.97 -25.43 6.82
N THR A 660 -16.75 -24.15 6.63
CA THR A 660 -15.85 -23.36 7.49
C THR A 660 -16.60 -22.65 8.61
N GLY A 661 -15.85 -22.07 9.55
CA GLY A 661 -16.36 -21.12 10.53
C GLY A 661 -16.24 -19.67 10.05
N PRO A 662 -16.11 -18.70 10.99
CA PRO A 662 -15.83 -17.30 10.66
C PRO A 662 -14.58 -17.15 9.81
N ALA A 663 -14.66 -16.25 8.83
CA ALA A 663 -13.59 -15.98 7.89
C ALA A 663 -12.44 -15.21 8.55
N GLN A 664 -11.25 -15.33 7.97
CA GLN A 664 -10.04 -14.66 8.45
C GLN A 664 -9.50 -13.73 7.38
N ALA A 665 -8.82 -12.65 7.80
CA ALA A 665 -8.10 -11.78 6.87
C ALA A 665 -6.89 -12.49 6.23
N ALA A 666 -6.25 -13.40 6.99
CA ALA A 666 -5.14 -14.20 6.51
C ALA A 666 -5.63 -15.30 5.55
N PRO A 667 -4.82 -15.71 4.57
CA PRO A 667 -5.17 -16.79 3.65
C PRO A 667 -5.41 -18.10 4.40
N VAL A 668 -6.48 -18.82 4.02
CA VAL A 668 -6.82 -20.12 4.60
C VAL A 668 -6.41 -21.22 3.63
N THR A 669 -5.67 -22.23 4.11
CA THR A 669 -5.24 -23.38 3.29
C THR A 669 -5.97 -24.65 3.74
N HIS A 670 -6.68 -25.29 2.82
CA HIS A 670 -7.34 -26.59 3.00
C HIS A 670 -6.46 -27.69 2.43
N ALA A 671 -5.99 -28.61 3.28
CA ALA A 671 -5.11 -29.70 2.86
C ALA A 671 -5.93 -30.87 2.28
N LEU A 672 -5.61 -31.29 1.06
CA LEU A 672 -6.34 -32.30 0.28
C LEU A 672 -5.48 -33.53 -0.10
N ALA A 673 -4.15 -33.40 0.01
CA ALA A 673 -3.23 -34.51 -0.16
C ALA A 673 -3.53 -35.66 0.82
N SER A 674 -3.21 -36.89 0.42
CA SER A 674 -3.33 -38.05 1.33
C SER A 674 -2.59 -37.78 2.63
N PRO A 675 -3.10 -38.24 3.79
CA PRO A 675 -2.41 -38.05 5.06
C PRO A 675 -0.97 -38.57 5.02
N GLY A 676 -0.73 -39.74 4.40
CA GLY A 676 0.61 -40.28 4.19
C GLY A 676 1.53 -39.33 3.41
N LEU A 677 1.06 -38.71 2.33
CA LEU A 677 1.88 -37.76 1.56
C LEU A 677 2.18 -36.49 2.35
N ARG A 678 1.21 -35.97 3.11
CA ARG A 678 1.42 -34.80 4.00
C ARG A 678 2.51 -35.08 5.03
N LEU A 679 2.48 -36.27 5.63
CA LEU A 679 3.51 -36.71 6.60
C LEU A 679 4.90 -36.76 5.97
N ARG A 680 5.02 -37.41 4.80
CA ARG A 680 6.30 -37.53 4.08
C ARG A 680 6.87 -36.16 3.69
N ARG A 681 6.02 -35.22 3.24
CA ARG A 681 6.43 -33.85 2.90
C ARG A 681 6.84 -33.03 4.14
N ALA A 682 6.18 -33.23 5.27
CA ALA A 682 6.59 -32.63 6.54
C ALA A 682 7.95 -33.16 7.00
N ALA A 683 8.20 -34.47 6.83
CA ALA A 683 9.52 -35.06 7.09
C ALA A 683 10.61 -34.48 6.19
N VAL A 684 10.33 -34.25 4.90
CA VAL A 684 11.27 -33.58 3.97
C VAL A 684 11.67 -32.19 4.48
N ARG A 685 10.69 -31.34 4.86
CA ARG A 685 10.97 -30.01 5.41
C ARG A 685 11.73 -30.08 6.72
N CYS A 686 11.26 -30.93 7.64
CA CYS A 686 11.91 -31.15 8.93
C CYS A 686 13.39 -31.48 8.74
N LEU A 687 13.74 -32.49 7.94
CA LEU A 687 15.12 -32.94 7.75
C LEU A 687 16.00 -31.88 7.07
N ALA A 688 15.44 -31.08 6.15
CA ALA A 688 16.18 -30.03 5.46
C ALA A 688 16.53 -28.84 6.38
N GLU A 689 15.63 -28.51 7.31
CA GLU A 689 15.73 -27.30 8.14
C GLU A 689 16.29 -27.56 9.56
N LEU A 690 16.34 -28.82 10.03
CA LEU A 690 16.75 -29.19 11.40
C LEU A 690 18.20 -28.81 11.77
N GLY A 691 19.05 -28.53 10.79
CA GLY A 691 20.42 -28.06 11.01
C GLY A 691 21.45 -29.11 11.45
N VAL A 692 21.03 -30.32 11.87
CA VAL A 692 21.89 -31.44 12.30
C VAL A 692 22.01 -32.54 11.23
N ARG A 693 23.06 -33.37 11.30
CA ARG A 693 23.31 -34.53 10.40
C ARG A 693 23.13 -34.20 8.90
N ARG A 694 23.62 -33.03 8.49
CA ARG A 694 23.37 -32.42 7.17
C ARG A 694 23.64 -33.35 6.00
N ASP A 695 24.80 -34.00 5.97
CA ASP A 695 25.19 -34.86 4.83
C ASP A 695 24.23 -36.04 4.65
N GLU A 696 23.78 -36.61 5.76
CA GLU A 696 22.80 -37.69 5.77
C GLU A 696 21.41 -37.20 5.35
N ALA A 697 21.02 -36.00 5.80
CA ALA A 697 19.79 -35.34 5.36
C ALA A 697 19.79 -35.14 3.83
N LEU A 698 20.87 -34.53 3.31
CA LEU A 698 21.04 -34.26 1.88
C LEU A 698 21.03 -35.56 1.06
N ALA A 699 21.75 -36.58 1.51
CA ALA A 699 21.77 -37.89 0.85
C ALA A 699 20.38 -38.55 0.83
N ALA A 700 19.65 -38.51 1.96
CA ALA A 700 18.31 -39.07 2.05
C ALA A 700 17.32 -38.34 1.15
N LEU A 701 17.34 -37.00 1.13
CA LEU A 701 16.48 -36.18 0.27
C LEU A 701 16.80 -36.40 -1.21
N ALA A 702 18.07 -36.34 -1.60
CA ALA A 702 18.50 -36.58 -2.98
C ALA A 702 18.09 -37.98 -3.46
N ALA A 703 18.17 -39.01 -2.61
CA ALA A 703 17.73 -40.36 -2.98
C ALA A 703 16.24 -40.42 -3.40
N ARG A 704 15.38 -39.55 -2.84
CA ARG A 704 13.95 -39.44 -3.18
C ARG A 704 13.65 -38.42 -4.30
N PHE A 705 14.65 -37.86 -4.97
CA PHE A 705 14.46 -36.90 -6.06
C PHE A 705 13.54 -37.43 -7.20
N ASP A 706 13.62 -38.74 -7.51
CA ASP A 706 12.79 -39.36 -8.55
C ASP A 706 11.40 -39.77 -8.06
N ASP A 707 11.06 -39.61 -6.78
CA ASP A 707 9.69 -39.89 -6.29
C ASP A 707 8.76 -38.77 -6.77
N PRO A 708 7.82 -39.02 -7.70
CA PRO A 708 6.98 -37.98 -8.28
C PRO A 708 6.08 -37.28 -7.25
N ALA A 709 5.78 -37.92 -6.12
CA ALA A 709 4.95 -37.32 -5.07
C ALA A 709 5.74 -36.35 -4.17
N LEU A 710 7.05 -36.57 -4.03
CA LEU A 710 7.96 -35.80 -3.18
C LEU A 710 8.88 -34.84 -3.94
N GLN A 711 9.08 -35.04 -5.25
CA GLN A 711 10.07 -34.31 -6.05
C GLN A 711 10.02 -32.80 -5.84
N ALA A 712 8.85 -32.16 -5.92
CA ALA A 712 8.72 -30.72 -5.71
C ALA A 712 9.17 -30.29 -4.29
N SER A 713 8.78 -31.05 -3.26
CA SER A 713 9.20 -30.78 -1.87
C SER A 713 10.69 -31.00 -1.66
N VAL A 714 11.26 -32.05 -2.28
CA VAL A 714 12.70 -32.35 -2.25
C VAL A 714 13.50 -31.27 -2.96
N VAL A 715 13.07 -30.85 -4.15
CA VAL A 715 13.70 -29.77 -4.93
C VAL A 715 13.72 -28.48 -4.12
N SER A 716 12.58 -28.09 -3.55
CA SER A 716 12.48 -26.90 -2.70
C SER A 716 13.39 -27.01 -1.48
N ALA A 717 13.41 -28.17 -0.81
CA ALA A 717 14.23 -28.41 0.38
C ALA A 717 15.74 -28.33 0.06
N LEU A 718 16.18 -28.97 -1.03
CA LEU A 718 17.58 -28.97 -1.45
C LEU A 718 18.05 -27.57 -1.86
N ARG A 719 17.21 -26.78 -2.57
CA ARG A 719 17.53 -25.38 -2.90
C ARG A 719 17.77 -24.50 -1.68
N GLY A 720 17.12 -24.80 -0.56
CA GLY A 720 17.33 -24.08 0.70
C GLY A 720 18.71 -24.29 1.32
N VAL A 721 19.49 -25.27 0.85
CA VAL A 721 20.82 -25.59 1.40
C VAL A 721 21.92 -25.03 0.50
N PRO A 722 22.79 -24.11 0.97
CA PRO A 722 23.88 -23.53 0.19
C PRO A 722 24.79 -24.59 -0.45
N SER A 723 25.06 -24.44 -1.75
CA SER A 723 25.74 -25.41 -2.63
C SER A 723 27.16 -25.74 -2.16
N GLU A 724 27.85 -24.77 -1.55
CA GLU A 724 29.22 -24.90 -1.05
C GLU A 724 29.32 -25.98 0.04
N ARG A 725 28.20 -26.27 0.70
CA ARG A 725 28.09 -27.24 1.78
C ARG A 725 27.70 -28.64 1.32
N TRP A 726 27.58 -28.87 0.01
CA TRP A 726 27.19 -30.15 -0.55
C TRP A 726 28.41 -31.07 -0.76
N PRO A 727 28.31 -32.36 -0.36
CA PRO A 727 29.31 -33.36 -0.73
C PRO A 727 29.41 -33.52 -2.25
N THR A 728 30.62 -33.47 -2.81
CA THR A 728 30.84 -33.54 -4.27
C THR A 728 30.21 -34.78 -4.92
N PRO A 729 30.35 -36.02 -4.38
CA PRO A 729 29.74 -37.20 -5.00
C PRO A 729 28.20 -37.13 -5.08
N LEU A 730 27.59 -36.44 -4.11
CA LEU A 730 26.14 -36.23 -4.10
C LEU A 730 25.72 -35.26 -5.21
N ALA A 731 26.45 -34.15 -5.35
CA ALA A 731 26.20 -33.18 -6.40
C ALA A 731 26.35 -33.80 -7.79
N GLU A 732 27.40 -34.61 -8.01
CA GLU A 732 27.61 -35.34 -9.27
C GLU A 732 26.45 -36.30 -9.59
N ALA A 733 26.05 -37.14 -8.62
CA ALA A 733 24.96 -38.09 -8.80
C ALA A 733 23.61 -37.40 -9.09
N LEU A 734 23.32 -36.30 -8.38
CA LEU A 734 22.10 -35.53 -8.61
C LEU A 734 22.16 -34.76 -9.95
N GLY A 735 23.33 -34.23 -10.31
CA GLY A 735 23.57 -33.55 -11.57
C GLY A 735 23.31 -34.44 -12.78
N LEU A 736 23.71 -35.72 -12.72
CA LEU A 736 23.39 -36.71 -13.75
C LEU A 736 21.88 -36.95 -13.88
N ARG A 737 21.16 -37.06 -12.76
CA ARG A 737 19.70 -37.26 -12.75
C ARG A 737 18.96 -36.03 -13.28
N LEU A 738 19.39 -34.83 -12.89
CA LEU A 738 18.87 -33.57 -13.41
C LEU A 738 19.12 -33.44 -14.93
N ALA A 739 20.33 -33.76 -15.40
CA ALA A 739 20.65 -33.74 -16.82
C ALA A 739 19.77 -34.73 -17.61
N ALA A 740 19.56 -35.95 -17.12
CA ALA A 740 18.69 -36.94 -17.75
C ALA A 740 17.22 -36.48 -17.80
N LEU A 741 16.73 -35.88 -16.72
CA LEU A 741 15.37 -35.34 -16.65
C LEU A 741 15.19 -34.15 -17.63
N LEU A 742 16.12 -33.19 -17.64
CA LEU A 742 16.08 -32.04 -18.55
C LEU A 742 16.23 -32.45 -20.02
N THR A 743 16.98 -33.52 -20.30
CA THR A 743 17.11 -34.07 -21.67
C THR A 743 15.81 -34.71 -22.16
N SER A 744 15.04 -35.33 -21.27
CA SER A 744 13.81 -36.06 -21.60
C SER A 744 12.53 -35.24 -21.44
N ALA A 745 12.60 -34.05 -20.84
CA ALA A 745 11.47 -33.17 -20.62
C ALA A 745 10.90 -32.63 -21.95
N PRO A 746 9.59 -32.79 -22.22
CA PRO A 746 8.93 -32.17 -23.37
C PRO A 746 8.97 -30.63 -23.32
N ALA A 747 8.99 -29.97 -24.48
CA ALA A 747 8.94 -28.51 -24.56
C ALA A 747 7.71 -27.96 -23.80
N GLY A 748 7.94 -27.02 -22.89
CA GLY A 748 6.89 -26.41 -22.07
C GLY A 748 6.50 -27.20 -20.81
N SER A 749 7.01 -28.43 -20.58
CA SER A 749 6.65 -29.23 -19.39
C SER A 749 7.21 -28.69 -18.07
N LEU A 750 8.15 -27.76 -18.12
CA LEU A 750 8.78 -27.11 -16.96
C LEU A 750 8.30 -25.67 -16.75
N GLN A 751 7.17 -25.28 -17.36
CA GLN A 751 6.53 -23.99 -17.09
C GLN A 751 5.77 -24.01 -15.76
N GLY A 752 6.04 -23.05 -14.87
CA GLY A 752 5.41 -22.92 -13.55
C GLY A 752 6.40 -22.92 -12.38
N GLU A 753 5.89 -22.81 -11.15
CA GLU A 753 6.71 -22.68 -9.93
C GLU A 753 7.60 -23.90 -9.67
N SER A 754 7.09 -25.12 -9.90
CA SER A 754 7.85 -26.35 -9.69
C SER A 754 8.95 -26.51 -10.72
N GLY A 755 8.65 -26.20 -11.99
CA GLY A 755 9.62 -26.24 -13.08
C GLY A 755 10.72 -25.20 -12.91
N GLY A 756 10.37 -23.96 -12.57
CA GLY A 756 11.34 -22.92 -12.23
C GLY A 756 12.22 -23.31 -11.03
N SER A 757 11.65 -23.96 -10.02
CA SER A 757 12.44 -24.50 -8.90
C SER A 757 13.39 -25.62 -9.32
N LEU A 758 12.97 -26.48 -10.24
CA LEU A 758 13.82 -27.54 -10.75
C LEU A 758 15.01 -26.98 -11.57
N LEU A 759 14.76 -25.96 -12.39
CA LEU A 759 15.80 -25.27 -13.15
C LEU A 759 16.79 -24.53 -12.23
N ALA A 760 16.30 -23.87 -11.20
CA ALA A 760 17.14 -23.23 -10.19
C ALA A 760 18.00 -24.24 -9.41
N LEU A 761 17.46 -25.43 -9.10
CA LEU A 761 18.26 -26.50 -8.50
C LEU A 761 19.34 -27.01 -9.47
N ALA A 762 19.07 -27.07 -10.77
CA ALA A 762 20.05 -27.47 -11.77
C ALA A 762 21.25 -26.52 -11.82
N ASP A 763 21.01 -25.20 -11.78
CA ASP A 763 22.11 -24.22 -11.71
C ASP A 763 22.87 -24.30 -10.37
N HIS A 764 22.14 -24.49 -9.27
CA HIS A 764 22.72 -24.67 -7.93
C HIS A 764 23.66 -25.88 -7.88
N VAL A 765 23.25 -27.02 -8.44
CA VAL A 765 24.08 -28.23 -8.54
C VAL A 765 25.24 -28.02 -9.50
N ALA A 766 25.02 -27.35 -10.64
CA ALA A 766 26.07 -27.08 -11.63
C ALA A 766 27.26 -26.32 -11.03
N SER A 767 27.04 -25.44 -10.03
CA SER A 767 28.12 -24.74 -9.32
C SER A 767 29.12 -25.65 -8.59
N ARG A 768 28.78 -26.93 -8.37
CA ARG A 768 29.59 -27.93 -7.67
C ARG A 768 30.15 -29.03 -8.57
N LEU A 769 29.84 -29.00 -9.86
CA LEU A 769 30.32 -29.96 -10.85
C LEU A 769 31.60 -29.47 -11.54
N GLU A 770 32.35 -30.41 -12.11
CA GLU A 770 33.47 -30.09 -13.01
C GLU A 770 33.01 -29.25 -14.21
N PRO A 771 33.86 -28.36 -14.77
CA PRO A 771 33.46 -27.34 -15.75
C PRO A 771 32.64 -27.87 -16.94
N GLY A 772 33.03 -29.02 -17.51
CA GLY A 772 32.30 -29.62 -18.64
C GLY A 772 30.91 -30.15 -18.25
N ALA A 773 30.78 -30.76 -17.08
CA ALA A 773 29.49 -31.25 -16.57
C ALA A 773 28.59 -30.10 -16.12
N ALA A 774 29.18 -29.05 -15.52
CA ALA A 774 28.49 -27.82 -15.16
C ALA A 774 27.94 -27.10 -16.40
N ALA A 775 28.76 -26.93 -17.44
CA ALA A 775 28.36 -26.31 -18.70
C ALA A 775 27.21 -27.09 -19.36
N ASN A 776 27.32 -28.42 -19.44
CA ASN A 776 26.26 -29.26 -20.01
C ASN A 776 24.95 -29.19 -19.21
N LEU A 777 25.00 -29.19 -17.88
CA LEU A 777 23.79 -29.11 -17.04
C LEU A 777 23.10 -27.74 -17.17
N ARG A 778 23.88 -26.64 -17.19
CA ARG A 778 23.35 -25.28 -17.44
C ARG A 778 22.77 -25.16 -18.83
N HIS A 779 23.43 -25.74 -19.84
CA HIS A 779 22.92 -25.78 -21.21
C HIS A 779 21.56 -26.47 -21.29
N LEU A 780 21.43 -27.65 -20.69
CA LEU A 780 20.18 -28.40 -20.64
C LEU A 780 19.08 -27.63 -19.89
N ALA A 781 19.41 -26.91 -18.82
CA ALA A 781 18.45 -26.09 -18.09
C ALA A 781 17.94 -24.90 -18.93
N ARG A 782 18.84 -24.21 -19.64
CA ARG A 782 18.50 -23.06 -20.50
C ARG A 782 17.52 -23.40 -21.63
N ARG A 783 17.48 -24.66 -22.10
CA ARG A 783 16.51 -25.12 -23.11
C ARG A 783 15.06 -24.97 -22.70
N HIS A 784 14.78 -24.88 -21.39
CA HIS A 784 13.43 -24.93 -20.81
C HIS A 784 12.94 -23.61 -20.22
N GLY A 785 13.74 -22.53 -20.29
CA GLY A 785 13.39 -21.17 -19.88
C GLY A 785 13.85 -20.12 -20.90
N PRO A 786 13.53 -18.82 -20.72
CA PRO A 786 14.07 -17.77 -21.59
C PRO A 786 15.60 -17.71 -21.48
N GLN A 787 16.28 -17.47 -22.60
CA GLN A 787 17.71 -17.18 -22.60
C GLN A 787 17.93 -15.80 -21.97
N VAL A 788 18.40 -15.77 -20.71
CA VAL A 788 18.67 -14.52 -20.00
C VAL A 788 20.08 -14.03 -20.32
N ILE A 789 20.17 -12.89 -20.98
CA ILE A 789 21.40 -12.19 -21.32
C ILE A 789 21.43 -10.89 -20.51
N VAL A 790 22.50 -10.68 -19.75
CA VAL A 790 22.70 -9.43 -19.00
C VAL A 790 23.87 -8.69 -19.61
N LEU A 791 23.63 -7.44 -20.01
CA LEU A 791 24.65 -6.49 -20.45
C LEU A 791 24.81 -5.40 -19.40
N ARG A 792 26.05 -5.02 -19.13
CA ARG A 792 26.44 -3.94 -18.24
C ARG A 792 27.34 -2.96 -18.97
N PRO A 793 27.15 -1.65 -18.80
CA PRO A 793 28.17 -0.70 -19.22
C PRO A 793 29.47 -0.95 -18.44
N VAL A 794 30.59 -1.05 -19.15
CA VAL A 794 31.92 -1.03 -18.53
C VAL A 794 32.14 0.39 -18.03
N ARG A 795 32.31 0.51 -16.71
CA ARG A 795 32.46 1.78 -16.00
C ARG A 795 33.51 2.65 -16.67
N ASP A 796 33.16 3.90 -16.95
CA ASP A 796 34.04 4.93 -17.53
C ASP A 796 34.58 4.64 -18.94
N ALA A 797 34.10 3.58 -19.63
CA ALA A 797 34.69 3.13 -20.89
C ALA A 797 33.80 3.30 -22.14
N LEU A 798 32.51 3.64 -21.96
CA LEU A 798 31.51 3.69 -23.05
C LEU A 798 31.48 2.39 -23.88
N LEU A 799 31.49 1.25 -23.20
CA LEU A 799 31.43 -0.09 -23.78
C LEU A 799 30.35 -0.90 -23.04
N PHE A 800 29.78 -1.90 -23.71
CA PHE A 800 29.12 -3.00 -23.00
C PHE A 800 30.18 -4.02 -22.53
N ASP A 801 29.91 -4.72 -21.43
CA ASP A 801 30.78 -5.76 -20.85
C ASP A 801 30.90 -7.01 -21.73
N ARG A 802 30.06 -7.10 -22.76
CA ARG A 802 30.11 -8.11 -23.82
C ARG A 802 30.17 -7.40 -25.16
N ALA A 803 31.04 -7.88 -26.05
CA ALA A 803 31.06 -7.44 -27.45
C ALA A 803 30.02 -8.18 -28.28
N ASP A 804 29.68 -9.41 -27.88
CA ASP A 804 28.69 -10.24 -28.54
C ASP A 804 28.00 -11.22 -27.57
N PHE A 805 26.90 -11.80 -28.03
CA PHE A 805 26.26 -12.97 -27.41
C PHE A 805 25.47 -13.75 -28.46
N THR A 806 25.22 -15.03 -28.20
CA THR A 806 24.50 -15.91 -29.13
C THR A 806 23.14 -16.34 -28.57
N VAL A 807 22.11 -16.39 -29.43
CA VAL A 807 20.76 -16.86 -29.10
C VAL A 807 20.25 -17.88 -30.13
N VAL A 808 19.44 -18.84 -29.69
CA VAL A 808 18.78 -19.79 -30.61
C VAL A 808 17.56 -19.17 -31.29
N ALA A 809 17.46 -19.32 -32.61
CA ALA A 809 16.37 -18.82 -33.43
C ALA A 809 14.98 -19.24 -32.92
N GLY A 810 14.07 -18.27 -32.81
CA GLY A 810 12.69 -18.48 -32.35
C GLY A 810 12.52 -18.82 -30.87
N HIS A 811 13.59 -18.83 -30.07
CA HIS A 811 13.52 -19.12 -28.64
C HIS A 811 13.31 -17.83 -27.82
N PRO A 812 12.56 -17.84 -26.71
CA PRO A 812 12.39 -16.67 -25.85
C PRO A 812 13.72 -16.18 -25.27
N VAL A 813 13.93 -14.86 -25.27
CA VAL A 813 15.11 -14.15 -24.75
C VAL A 813 14.66 -13.08 -23.77
N GLU A 814 15.36 -12.99 -22.64
CA GLU A 814 15.33 -11.82 -21.75
C GLU A 814 16.69 -11.11 -21.90
N LEU A 815 16.71 -9.92 -22.48
CA LEU A 815 17.91 -9.08 -22.55
C LEU A 815 17.80 -7.96 -21.51
N ARG A 816 18.66 -7.98 -20.50
CA ARG A 816 18.65 -7.04 -19.39
C ARG A 816 19.85 -6.10 -19.45
N LEU A 817 19.57 -4.80 -19.46
CA LEU A 817 20.58 -3.77 -19.22
C LEU A 817 20.62 -3.44 -17.73
N GLU A 818 21.72 -3.76 -17.07
CA GLU A 818 22.02 -3.32 -15.70
C GLU A 818 22.99 -2.14 -15.77
N ASN A 819 22.50 -0.91 -15.53
CA ASN A 819 23.35 0.26 -15.65
C ASN A 819 24.20 0.44 -14.39
N THR A 820 25.42 -0.10 -14.43
CA THR A 820 26.44 0.02 -13.37
C THR A 820 27.27 1.30 -13.46
N ASP A 821 27.01 2.16 -14.44
CA ASP A 821 27.74 3.40 -14.69
C ASP A 821 27.12 4.60 -13.95
N VAL A 822 27.83 5.74 -13.94
CA VAL A 822 27.35 7.00 -13.35
C VAL A 822 26.54 7.85 -14.32
N MET A 823 26.46 7.46 -15.60
CA MET A 823 25.69 8.14 -16.63
C MET A 823 24.57 7.23 -17.18
N PRO A 824 23.45 7.79 -17.65
CA PRO A 824 22.35 7.01 -18.20
C PRO A 824 22.74 6.36 -19.53
N HIS A 825 22.22 5.15 -19.78
CA HIS A 825 22.45 4.39 -21.00
C HIS A 825 21.17 3.73 -21.47
N ASN A 826 21.02 3.53 -22.78
CA ASN A 826 19.97 2.69 -23.33
C ASN A 826 20.60 1.51 -24.09
N LEU A 827 19.76 0.57 -24.51
CA LEU A 827 20.15 -0.57 -25.32
C LEU A 827 19.12 -0.75 -26.43
N VAL A 828 19.56 -0.60 -27.67
CA VAL A 828 18.74 -0.70 -28.88
C VAL A 828 19.25 -1.85 -29.72
N LEU A 829 18.42 -2.89 -29.89
CA LEU A 829 18.69 -4.02 -30.77
C LEU A 829 18.14 -3.71 -32.17
N THR A 830 18.95 -3.94 -33.20
CA THR A 830 18.67 -3.49 -34.57
C THR A 830 18.55 -4.64 -35.56
N THR A 831 17.96 -4.35 -36.72
CA THR A 831 18.02 -5.24 -37.89
C THR A 831 19.46 -5.38 -38.41
N PRO A 832 19.80 -6.50 -39.08
CA PRO A 832 21.16 -6.73 -39.56
C PRO A 832 21.67 -5.59 -40.45
N GLY A 833 22.85 -5.06 -40.13
CA GLY A 833 23.50 -3.97 -40.88
C GLY A 833 23.05 -2.55 -40.52
N ALA A 834 22.05 -2.34 -39.65
CA ALA A 834 21.45 -1.03 -39.39
C ALA A 834 22.10 -0.19 -38.28
N LEU A 835 23.21 -0.65 -37.68
CA LEU A 835 23.87 0.03 -36.56
C LEU A 835 24.16 1.52 -36.81
N ALA A 836 24.71 1.85 -37.99
CA ALA A 836 25.09 3.23 -38.31
C ALA A 836 23.86 4.12 -38.58
N GLU A 837 22.82 3.57 -39.20
CA GLU A 837 21.56 4.29 -39.44
C GLU A 837 20.87 4.66 -38.13
N VAL A 838 20.73 3.68 -37.23
CA VAL A 838 20.10 3.85 -35.92
C VAL A 838 20.95 4.73 -35.00
N GLY A 839 22.27 4.56 -35.00
CA GLY A 839 23.20 5.38 -34.22
C GLY A 839 23.19 6.86 -34.63
N LEU A 840 23.26 7.15 -35.93
CA LEU A 840 23.18 8.53 -36.45
C LEU A 840 21.82 9.17 -36.19
N ALA A 841 20.74 8.39 -36.25
CA ALA A 841 19.41 8.89 -35.91
C ALA A 841 19.28 9.23 -34.42
N GLY A 842 19.82 8.39 -33.54
CA GLY A 842 19.92 8.68 -32.11
C GLY A 842 20.75 9.92 -31.81
N GLU A 843 21.89 10.10 -32.51
CA GLU A 843 22.71 11.30 -32.43
C GLU A 843 21.92 12.57 -32.79
N ALA A 844 21.12 12.52 -33.86
CA ALA A 844 20.33 13.65 -34.31
C ALA A 844 19.22 14.06 -33.32
N MET A 845 18.76 13.13 -32.46
CA MET A 845 17.77 13.41 -31.42
C MET A 845 18.31 14.35 -30.33
N ALA A 846 19.62 14.59 -30.24
CA ALA A 846 20.19 15.55 -29.29
C ALA A 846 19.64 16.99 -29.47
N ALA A 847 19.15 17.32 -30.67
CA ALA A 847 18.51 18.61 -30.95
C ALA A 847 16.99 18.64 -30.70
N ASP A 848 16.38 17.50 -30.34
CA ASP A 848 14.94 17.35 -30.15
C ASP A 848 14.58 17.50 -28.65
N PRO A 849 13.71 18.47 -28.27
CA PRO A 849 13.30 18.66 -26.89
C PRO A 849 12.55 17.46 -26.27
N ASP A 850 11.95 16.58 -27.08
CA ASP A 850 11.18 15.43 -26.59
C ASP A 850 12.05 14.13 -26.49
N ALA A 851 13.34 14.20 -26.85
CA ALA A 851 14.22 13.03 -26.96
C ALA A 851 14.43 12.26 -25.63
N TRP A 852 14.34 12.96 -24.49
CA TRP A 852 14.47 12.36 -23.17
C TRP A 852 13.28 11.45 -22.82
N ASP A 853 12.05 11.87 -23.15
CA ASP A 853 10.84 11.06 -22.93
C ASP A 853 10.84 9.84 -23.86
N ALA A 854 11.41 9.99 -25.07
CA ALA A 854 11.66 8.90 -26.00
C ALA A 854 12.89 8.05 -25.63
N GLY A 855 13.63 8.40 -24.57
CA GLY A 855 14.83 7.69 -24.12
C GLY A 855 15.96 7.62 -25.15
N PHE A 856 16.02 8.57 -26.08
CA PHE A 856 16.93 8.59 -27.23
C PHE A 856 16.82 7.38 -28.16
N VAL A 857 15.67 6.70 -28.19
CA VAL A 857 15.41 5.61 -29.12
C VAL A 857 14.74 6.19 -30.38
N PRO A 858 15.41 6.15 -31.55
CA PRO A 858 14.82 6.70 -32.77
C PRO A 858 13.67 5.82 -33.27
N ASP A 859 12.57 6.45 -33.70
CA ASP A 859 11.41 5.75 -34.30
C ASP A 859 11.75 5.33 -35.74
N LEU A 860 12.47 4.22 -35.87
CA LEU A 860 12.89 3.63 -37.13
C LEU A 860 12.43 2.17 -37.23
N PRO A 861 11.98 1.70 -38.42
CA PRO A 861 11.69 0.28 -38.65
C PRO A 861 12.89 -0.65 -38.41
N ALA A 862 14.10 -0.09 -38.43
CA ALA A 862 15.34 -0.81 -38.19
C ALA A 862 15.60 -1.13 -36.69
N VAL A 863 14.83 -0.55 -35.76
CA VAL A 863 14.87 -0.86 -34.33
C VAL A 863 13.92 -2.04 -34.04
N LEU A 864 14.47 -3.16 -33.59
CA LEU A 864 13.70 -4.36 -33.25
C LEU A 864 13.12 -4.28 -31.85
N HIS A 865 13.99 -4.00 -30.88
CA HIS A 865 13.66 -3.90 -29.47
C HIS A 865 14.57 -2.86 -28.82
N ALA A 866 14.06 -2.14 -27.82
CA ALA A 866 14.86 -1.18 -27.08
C ALA A 866 14.43 -1.11 -25.62
N THR A 867 15.38 -0.85 -24.74
CA THR A 867 15.08 -0.33 -23.40
C THR A 867 14.67 1.14 -23.51
N GLY A 868 14.11 1.70 -22.43
CA GLY A 868 14.15 3.15 -22.23
C GLY A 868 15.57 3.60 -21.85
N LEU A 869 15.71 4.87 -21.45
CA LEU A 869 16.96 5.39 -20.92
C LEU A 869 17.15 4.93 -19.45
N VAL A 870 17.97 3.90 -19.26
CA VAL A 870 18.20 3.24 -17.97
C VAL A 870 19.12 4.11 -17.11
N GLN A 871 18.64 4.52 -15.93
CA GLN A 871 19.36 5.41 -15.03
C GLN A 871 20.47 4.68 -14.25
N PRO A 872 21.51 5.39 -13.80
CA PRO A 872 22.57 4.84 -12.93
C PRO A 872 22.03 4.03 -11.76
N GLY A 873 22.57 2.82 -11.57
CA GLY A 873 22.19 1.91 -10.48
C GLY A 873 20.83 1.20 -10.66
N THR A 874 20.15 1.40 -11.79
CA THR A 874 18.88 0.73 -12.13
C THR A 874 19.06 -0.31 -13.22
N SER A 875 18.01 -1.09 -13.49
CA SER A 875 18.03 -2.08 -14.57
C SER A 875 16.69 -2.15 -15.28
N GLN A 876 16.71 -2.56 -16.55
CA GLN A 876 15.52 -2.80 -17.36
C GLN A 876 15.72 -4.03 -18.23
N SER A 877 14.71 -4.90 -18.32
CA SER A 877 14.70 -6.07 -19.20
C SER A 877 13.76 -5.87 -20.38
N ILE A 878 14.20 -6.27 -21.57
CA ILE A 878 13.34 -6.47 -22.75
C ILE A 878 13.17 -7.96 -23.01
N HIS A 879 11.94 -8.38 -23.29
CA HIS A 879 11.58 -9.77 -23.52
C HIS A 879 11.11 -9.91 -24.97
N PHE A 880 11.71 -10.84 -25.72
CA PHE A 880 11.36 -11.07 -27.12
C PHE A 880 11.66 -12.51 -27.52
N ASP A 881 11.02 -12.99 -28.58
CA ASP A 881 11.43 -14.23 -29.23
C ASP A 881 12.57 -13.91 -30.20
N ALA A 882 13.68 -14.66 -30.12
CA ALA A 882 14.80 -14.47 -31.02
C ALA A 882 14.34 -14.57 -32.49
N PRO A 883 14.91 -13.76 -33.41
CA PRO A 883 14.60 -13.84 -34.83
C PRO A 883 14.65 -15.29 -35.35
N SER A 884 13.72 -15.65 -36.24
CA SER A 884 13.59 -17.03 -36.71
C SER A 884 14.63 -17.43 -37.76
N ALA A 885 15.34 -16.46 -38.34
CA ALA A 885 16.39 -16.66 -39.32
C ALA A 885 17.77 -16.39 -38.69
N PRO A 886 18.77 -17.25 -38.91
CA PRO A 886 20.14 -16.99 -38.48
C PRO A 886 20.69 -15.72 -39.12
N ALA A 887 21.13 -14.77 -38.30
CA ALA A 887 21.71 -13.50 -38.71
C ALA A 887 22.40 -12.82 -37.52
N ASP A 888 23.25 -11.85 -37.84
CA ASP A 888 23.92 -10.98 -36.87
C ASP A 888 23.13 -9.68 -36.70
N HIS A 889 22.66 -9.46 -35.48
CA HIS A 889 21.83 -8.32 -35.11
C HIS A 889 22.62 -7.38 -34.19
N PRO A 890 23.02 -6.19 -34.67
CA PRO A 890 23.76 -5.26 -33.84
C PRO A 890 22.89 -4.71 -32.70
N TYR A 891 23.48 -4.52 -31.53
CA TYR A 891 22.90 -3.73 -30.44
C TYR A 891 23.78 -2.51 -30.14
N VAL A 892 23.17 -1.41 -29.71
CA VAL A 892 23.86 -0.12 -29.57
C VAL A 892 23.20 0.75 -28.49
N CYS A 893 23.99 1.57 -27.79
CA CYS A 893 23.50 2.68 -26.98
C CYS A 893 23.37 3.91 -27.88
N THR A 894 22.14 4.41 -28.09
CA THR A 894 21.83 5.57 -28.94
C THR A 894 21.77 6.89 -28.17
N PHE A 895 22.13 6.89 -26.88
CA PHE A 895 22.34 8.13 -26.16
C PHE A 895 23.42 8.96 -26.90
N PRO A 896 23.23 10.29 -27.08
CA PRO A 896 24.10 11.10 -27.94
C PRO A 896 25.59 10.93 -27.63
N GLY A 897 26.39 10.67 -28.67
CA GLY A 897 27.83 10.40 -28.56
C GLY A 897 28.23 8.96 -28.17
N HIS A 898 27.30 8.10 -27.73
CA HIS A 898 27.65 6.76 -27.22
C HIS A 898 27.74 5.71 -28.33
N TRP A 899 26.89 5.81 -29.36
CA TRP A 899 26.67 4.75 -30.36
C TRP A 899 27.93 4.34 -31.13
N VAL A 900 28.91 5.24 -31.23
CA VAL A 900 30.19 5.01 -31.93
C VAL A 900 31.04 3.95 -31.23
N ARG A 901 31.02 3.90 -29.90
CA ARG A 901 31.81 2.94 -29.11
C ARG A 901 30.98 1.90 -28.39
N MET A 902 29.78 2.26 -27.93
CA MET A 902 28.97 1.42 -27.06
C MET A 902 27.99 0.59 -27.88
N ASN A 903 28.52 -0.42 -28.57
CA ASN A 903 27.75 -1.35 -29.40
C ASN A 903 28.36 -2.75 -29.39
N GLY A 904 27.61 -3.72 -29.94
CA GLY A 904 28.03 -5.11 -30.08
C GLY A 904 27.07 -5.92 -30.97
N VAL A 905 27.20 -7.24 -31.00
CA VAL A 905 26.42 -8.12 -31.91
C VAL A 905 25.69 -9.26 -31.19
N MET A 906 24.42 -9.44 -31.49
CA MET A 906 23.68 -10.66 -31.15
C MET A 906 23.72 -11.63 -32.34
N HIS A 907 24.32 -12.80 -32.15
CA HIS A 907 24.33 -13.88 -33.13
C HIS A 907 23.10 -14.76 -32.97
N VAL A 908 22.35 -14.99 -34.06
CA VAL A 908 21.22 -15.94 -34.07
C VAL A 908 21.66 -17.24 -34.72
N VAL A 909 21.60 -18.36 -33.98
CA VAL A 909 21.96 -19.71 -34.47
C VAL A 909 20.73 -20.59 -34.67
N GLN A 910 20.84 -21.60 -35.53
CA GLN A 910 19.69 -22.41 -35.94
C GLN A 910 19.30 -23.46 -34.89
N SER A 911 20.25 -23.86 -34.03
CA SER A 911 20.02 -24.94 -33.07
C SER A 911 20.78 -24.75 -31.76
N TRP A 912 20.27 -25.41 -30.71
CA TRP A 912 20.93 -25.52 -29.41
C TRP A 912 22.28 -26.24 -29.47
N ASP A 913 22.51 -27.08 -30.48
CA ASP A 913 23.78 -27.79 -30.63
C ASP A 913 24.85 -26.87 -31.23
N GLU A 914 24.45 -25.94 -32.12
CA GLU A 914 25.33 -24.85 -32.60
C GLU A 914 25.70 -23.88 -31.48
N LEU A 915 24.74 -23.50 -30.62
CA LEU A 915 25.01 -22.66 -29.44
C LEU A 915 26.02 -23.34 -28.50
N LEU A 916 25.82 -24.63 -28.20
CA LEU A 916 26.74 -25.37 -27.33
C LEU A 916 28.15 -25.47 -27.91
N ALA A 917 28.26 -25.65 -29.23
CA ALA A 917 29.54 -25.68 -29.91
C ALA A 917 30.26 -24.32 -29.84
N ALA A 918 29.53 -23.21 -29.99
CA ALA A 918 30.08 -21.86 -29.82
C ALA A 918 30.56 -21.62 -28.38
N GLU A 919 29.72 -21.89 -27.37
CA GLU A 919 30.04 -21.67 -25.95
C GLU A 919 31.22 -22.54 -25.45
N LEU A 920 31.30 -23.79 -25.89
CA LEU A 920 32.43 -24.68 -25.55
C LEU A 920 33.74 -24.24 -26.21
N THR A 921 33.67 -23.57 -27.35
CA THR A 921 34.85 -23.03 -28.04
C THR A 921 35.36 -21.78 -27.33
N ASP A 922 34.46 -20.88 -26.91
CA ASP A 922 34.81 -19.67 -26.16
C ASP A 922 35.32 -19.97 -24.75
N ALA A 923 34.75 -20.95 -24.05
CA ALA A 923 35.21 -21.38 -22.73
C ALA A 923 36.63 -21.98 -22.75
N VAL A 924 37.07 -22.52 -23.90
CA VAL A 924 38.43 -23.02 -24.13
C VAL A 924 39.37 -21.91 -24.60
N ALA A 925 38.86 -20.86 -25.26
CA ALA A 925 39.65 -19.71 -25.72
C ALA A 925 39.93 -18.67 -24.60
N GLN A 926 39.02 -18.50 -23.64
CA GLN A 926 39.17 -17.55 -22.53
C GLN A 926 40.27 -17.89 -21.51
N THR A 927 40.90 -19.07 -21.61
CA THR A 927 42.05 -19.41 -20.76
C THR A 927 43.38 -18.84 -21.24
N ASP A 928 43.50 -18.30 -22.46
CA ASP A 928 44.83 -17.99 -23.03
C ASP A 928 44.88 -16.91 -24.15
N THR A 929 44.16 -15.77 -24.13
CA THR A 929 44.51 -14.64 -25.05
C THR A 929 43.94 -13.25 -24.67
N PRO A 930 44.68 -12.13 -24.85
CA PRO A 930 44.16 -10.76 -24.68
C PRO A 930 43.32 -10.31 -25.90
N PRO A 931 42.49 -9.26 -25.78
CA PRO A 931 41.48 -8.90 -26.79
C PRO A 931 42.09 -8.45 -28.12
N GLN A 932 41.54 -8.95 -29.23
CA GLN A 932 41.93 -8.59 -30.61
C GLN A 932 41.00 -7.53 -31.21
N ASP A 933 41.63 -6.63 -31.98
CA ASP A 933 41.14 -5.45 -32.71
C ASP A 933 40.70 -5.85 -34.14
N ASP A 934 39.46 -5.54 -34.52
CA ASP A 934 38.86 -5.82 -35.83
C ASP A 934 38.55 -4.55 -36.64
N GLY A 935 39.31 -4.38 -37.73
CA GLY A 935 39.15 -3.27 -38.67
C GLY A 935 37.97 -3.45 -39.62
N ASP A 936 37.25 -2.35 -39.89
CA ASP A 936 37.10 -1.70 -41.22
C ASP A 936 35.84 -0.77 -41.30
N ARG A 937 35.78 0.27 -40.44
CA ARG A 937 34.93 1.49 -40.55
C ARG A 937 35.70 2.68 -39.94
N PRO A 938 35.43 3.97 -40.26
CA PRO A 938 36.24 5.09 -39.80
C PRO A 938 35.95 5.43 -38.33
N THR A 939 36.30 4.51 -37.44
CA THR A 939 36.51 4.76 -36.03
C THR A 939 37.98 5.18 -35.88
N ARG A 940 38.25 6.25 -35.13
CA ARG A 940 39.63 6.55 -34.74
C ARG A 940 40.15 5.32 -34.01
N ARG A 941 41.14 4.64 -34.59
CA ARG A 941 41.69 3.41 -34.01
C ARG A 941 42.27 3.72 -32.64
N PHE A 942 42.16 2.76 -31.72
CA PHE A 942 42.93 2.83 -30.48
C PHE A 942 44.41 3.00 -30.81
N VAL A 943 45.03 4.05 -30.28
CA VAL A 943 46.45 4.37 -30.45
C VAL A 943 47.22 3.81 -29.27
N GLN A 944 46.95 4.34 -28.08
CA GLN A 944 47.59 3.93 -26.83
C GLN A 944 46.80 4.48 -25.63
N ALA A 945 46.83 3.74 -24.51
CA ALA A 945 46.49 4.31 -23.21
C ALA A 945 47.62 5.23 -22.74
N TRP A 946 47.61 6.47 -23.23
CA TRP A 946 48.62 7.48 -22.96
C TRP A 946 48.79 7.74 -21.46
N THR A 947 50.04 7.92 -21.04
CA THR A 947 50.43 8.32 -19.69
C THR A 947 51.18 9.64 -19.73
N LEU A 948 51.26 10.36 -18.60
CA LEU A 948 52.09 11.56 -18.50
C LEU A 948 53.56 11.31 -18.86
N GLU A 949 54.07 10.12 -18.53
CA GLU A 949 55.45 9.73 -18.83
C GLU A 949 55.74 9.75 -20.32
N ASP A 950 54.74 9.39 -21.13
CA ASP A 950 54.87 9.37 -22.58
C ASP A 950 55.21 10.76 -23.14
N PHE A 951 54.88 11.86 -22.46
CA PHE A 951 55.04 13.25 -22.95
C PHE A 951 56.13 14.05 -22.21
N ARG A 952 56.94 13.41 -21.34
CA ARG A 952 57.88 14.11 -20.44
C ARG A 952 58.82 15.06 -21.19
N GLY A 953 59.38 14.66 -22.34
CA GLY A 953 60.34 15.47 -23.09
C GLY A 953 59.74 16.74 -23.72
N GLU A 954 58.49 16.66 -24.20
CA GLU A 954 57.75 17.76 -24.80
C GLU A 954 57.20 18.72 -23.75
N LEU A 955 56.77 18.19 -22.59
CA LEU A 955 56.36 18.98 -21.44
C LEU A 955 57.52 19.76 -20.81
N ASP A 956 58.72 19.16 -20.74
CA ASP A 956 59.95 19.84 -20.29
C ASP A 956 60.34 21.00 -21.23
N GLN A 957 60.12 20.84 -22.54
CA GLN A 957 60.34 21.91 -23.52
C GLN A 957 59.36 23.07 -23.33
N LEU A 958 58.06 22.78 -23.18
CA LEU A 958 57.01 23.78 -22.89
C LEU A 958 57.25 24.53 -21.57
N ALA A 959 57.71 23.82 -20.52
CA ALA A 959 58.05 24.42 -19.22
C ALA A 959 59.31 25.31 -19.28
N SER A 960 60.31 24.94 -20.08
CA SER A 960 61.56 25.72 -20.23
C SER A 960 61.40 27.03 -21.01
N THR A 961 60.34 27.18 -21.81
CA THR A 961 60.02 28.41 -22.56
C THR A 961 59.23 29.45 -21.78
N ALA A 962 58.75 29.14 -20.56
CA ALA A 962 57.98 30.08 -19.72
C ALA A 962 58.82 31.23 -19.12
N GLY A 963 60.15 31.23 -19.31
CA GLY A 963 61.06 32.25 -18.77
C GLY A 963 61.64 33.24 -19.80
N ASP A 964 61.55 32.95 -21.11
CA ASP A 964 62.14 33.77 -22.16
C ASP A 964 61.11 34.01 -23.28
N ALA A 965 60.71 35.27 -23.46
CA ALA A 965 59.86 35.72 -24.56
C ALA A 965 60.61 35.66 -25.90
N ALA A 966 60.85 34.44 -26.41
CA ALA A 966 61.26 34.14 -27.79
C ALA A 966 61.36 32.61 -28.03
N GLY A 967 60.25 31.89 -27.93
CA GLY A 967 60.09 30.51 -28.42
C GLY A 967 58.83 30.44 -29.26
N SER A 968 58.91 29.87 -30.46
CA SER A 968 57.90 29.94 -31.54
C SER A 968 56.45 29.84 -31.07
N THR A 969 55.67 30.89 -31.31
CA THR A 969 54.20 30.80 -31.29
C THR A 969 53.76 29.68 -32.23
N PRO A 970 52.85 28.78 -31.81
CA PRO A 970 52.26 27.79 -32.70
C PRO A 970 51.67 28.49 -33.93
N ASP A 971 51.81 27.91 -35.11
CA ASP A 971 51.17 28.48 -36.30
C ASP A 971 49.63 28.33 -36.23
N ASP A 972 48.91 29.21 -36.93
CA ASP A 972 47.44 29.20 -36.97
C ASP A 972 46.87 27.83 -37.38
N ALA A 973 47.60 27.05 -38.18
CA ALA A 973 47.20 25.71 -38.60
C ALA A 973 47.21 24.71 -37.44
N THR A 974 48.21 24.79 -36.55
CA THR A 974 48.32 23.96 -35.34
C THR A 974 47.22 24.32 -34.34
N LEU A 975 46.95 25.62 -34.14
CA LEU A 975 45.86 26.07 -33.28
C LEU A 975 44.49 25.65 -33.81
N GLN A 976 44.27 25.77 -35.13
CA GLN A 976 43.04 25.31 -35.77
C GLN A 976 42.87 23.79 -35.67
N ARG A 977 43.97 23.03 -35.82
CA ARG A 977 44.00 21.57 -35.63
C ARG A 977 43.63 21.21 -34.18
N GLY A 978 44.21 21.89 -33.19
CA GLY A 978 43.91 21.69 -31.77
C GLY A 978 42.44 21.91 -31.44
N ARG A 979 41.84 22.97 -31.99
CA ARG A 979 40.39 23.23 -31.86
C ARG A 979 39.53 22.13 -32.49
N GLN A 980 39.84 21.70 -33.71
CA GLN A 980 39.11 20.60 -34.38
C GLN A 980 39.21 19.29 -33.59
N LEU A 981 40.34 19.07 -32.91
CA LEU A 981 40.56 17.91 -32.06
C LEU A 981 39.75 17.99 -30.75
N ALA A 982 39.59 19.18 -30.17
CA ALA A 982 38.69 19.39 -29.03
C ALA A 982 37.21 19.15 -29.40
N GLU A 983 36.80 19.53 -30.62
CA GLU A 983 35.48 19.21 -31.18
C GLU A 983 35.33 17.70 -31.41
N ALA A 984 36.34 17.03 -31.97
CA ALA A 984 36.34 15.58 -32.22
C ALA A 984 36.37 14.73 -30.94
N ALA A 985 36.94 15.25 -29.85
CA ALA A 985 36.89 14.65 -28.51
C ALA A 985 35.60 15.02 -27.75
N SER A 986 34.68 15.74 -28.38
CA SER A 986 33.44 16.24 -27.77
C SER A 986 33.65 17.11 -26.53
N CYS A 987 34.83 17.70 -26.34
CA CYS A 987 35.15 18.51 -25.18
C CYS A 987 34.22 19.73 -25.04
N LEU A 988 33.79 20.31 -26.17
CA LEU A 988 32.91 21.48 -26.21
C LEU A 988 31.44 21.19 -25.84
N LEU A 989 31.04 19.92 -25.73
CA LEU A 989 29.71 19.55 -25.19
C LEU A 989 29.61 19.84 -23.69
N CYS A 990 30.74 19.75 -22.98
CA CYS A 990 30.80 19.95 -21.53
C CYS A 990 31.49 21.25 -21.14
N HIS A 991 32.50 21.68 -21.88
CA HIS A 991 33.30 22.88 -21.61
C HIS A 991 32.94 24.02 -22.58
N SER A 992 33.09 25.27 -22.12
CA SER A 992 32.86 26.47 -22.94
C SER A 992 34.16 27.20 -23.28
N VAL A 993 34.15 27.88 -24.43
CA VAL A 993 35.17 28.82 -24.92
C VAL A 993 34.47 30.08 -25.42
N GLY A 994 34.88 31.27 -24.98
CA GLY A 994 34.28 32.55 -25.34
C GLY A 994 32.80 32.67 -24.97
N GLY A 995 32.36 31.91 -23.96
CA GLY A 995 30.95 31.78 -23.58
C GLY A 995 30.11 30.86 -24.48
N VAL A 996 30.73 30.13 -25.40
CA VAL A 996 30.08 29.18 -26.32
C VAL A 996 30.51 27.74 -25.97
N GLY A 997 29.57 26.82 -25.80
CA GLY A 997 29.80 25.42 -25.42
C GLY A 997 29.05 25.00 -24.15
N GLY A 998 29.41 23.84 -23.60
CA GLY A 998 28.78 23.26 -22.41
C GLY A 998 29.08 23.99 -21.10
N ARG A 999 28.24 23.72 -20.07
CA ARG A 999 28.37 24.27 -18.71
C ARG A 999 28.55 23.21 -17.63
N THR A 1000 28.71 21.96 -18.06
CA THR A 1000 28.89 20.77 -17.22
C THR A 1000 30.30 20.74 -16.64
N GLY A 1001 31.30 21.09 -17.45
CA GLY A 1001 32.69 21.31 -17.04
C GLY A 1001 33.04 22.80 -16.95
N PRO A 1002 34.18 23.15 -16.33
CA PRO A 1002 34.64 24.53 -16.23
C PRO A 1002 34.99 25.15 -17.60
N ALA A 1003 34.75 26.45 -17.77
CA ALA A 1003 35.13 27.18 -18.99
C ALA A 1003 36.65 27.13 -19.19
N PHE A 1004 37.10 26.86 -20.42
CA PHE A 1004 38.52 26.59 -20.68
C PHE A 1004 39.43 27.76 -20.27
N GLU A 1005 39.01 29.02 -20.43
CA GLU A 1005 39.77 30.22 -20.00
C GLU A 1005 40.06 30.22 -18.49
N GLN A 1006 39.15 29.66 -17.68
CA GLN A 1006 39.33 29.54 -16.24
C GLN A 1006 40.26 28.38 -15.87
N VAL A 1007 40.28 27.32 -16.69
CA VAL A 1007 41.13 26.14 -16.47
C VAL A 1007 42.57 26.46 -16.88
N VAL A 1008 42.77 27.04 -18.05
CA VAL A 1008 44.11 27.29 -18.61
C VAL A 1008 44.87 28.38 -17.87
N THR A 1009 44.18 29.28 -17.14
CA THR A 1009 44.82 30.26 -16.25
C THR A 1009 45.31 29.66 -14.93
N ARG A 1010 44.84 28.47 -14.53
CA ARG A 1010 45.14 27.83 -13.24
C ARG A 1010 46.05 26.61 -13.35
N HIS A 1011 46.15 26.01 -14.52
CA HIS A 1011 46.89 24.77 -14.75
C HIS A 1011 47.88 24.96 -15.91
N ASP A 1012 49.11 24.45 -15.78
CA ASP A 1012 50.06 24.36 -16.90
C ASP A 1012 49.71 23.19 -17.85
N SER A 1013 50.34 23.10 -19.01
CA SER A 1013 50.04 22.07 -20.03
C SER A 1013 50.26 20.65 -19.53
N ALA A 1014 51.21 20.44 -18.61
CA ALA A 1014 51.43 19.15 -17.94
C ALA A 1014 50.26 18.77 -17.02
N SER A 1015 49.78 19.73 -16.21
CA SER A 1015 48.63 19.56 -15.34
C SER A 1015 47.32 19.40 -16.11
N LEU A 1016 47.16 20.07 -17.25
CA LEU A 1016 46.02 19.90 -18.15
C LEU A 1016 46.01 18.50 -18.76
N LEU A 1017 47.16 18.02 -19.27
CA LEU A 1017 47.27 16.68 -19.83
C LEU A 1017 47.00 15.60 -18.77
N ALA A 1018 47.52 15.76 -17.57
CA ALA A 1018 47.25 14.86 -16.44
C ALA A 1018 45.74 14.68 -16.21
N GLN A 1019 45.01 15.79 -16.15
CA GLN A 1019 43.57 15.82 -15.92
C GLN A 1019 42.76 15.27 -17.11
N MET A 1020 43.27 15.34 -18.34
CA MET A 1020 42.61 14.71 -19.51
C MET A 1020 42.85 13.20 -19.58
N LEU A 1021 44.00 12.73 -19.08
CA LEU A 1021 44.35 11.30 -19.07
C LEU A 1021 43.72 10.55 -17.89
N ALA A 1022 43.53 11.23 -16.76
CA ALA A 1022 42.94 10.67 -15.53
C ALA A 1022 41.97 11.67 -14.85
N PRO A 1023 40.85 12.04 -15.50
CA PRO A 1023 39.92 13.06 -15.01
C PRO A 1023 39.29 12.79 -13.64
N SER A 1024 39.23 11.53 -13.20
CA SER A 1024 38.72 11.19 -11.87
C SER A 1024 39.75 11.37 -10.72
N GLU A 1025 41.04 11.55 -11.01
CA GLU A 1025 42.06 11.79 -9.97
C GLU A 1025 41.97 13.20 -9.37
N LEU A 1026 41.55 14.19 -10.17
CA LEU A 1026 41.40 15.58 -9.75
C LEU A 1026 40.12 16.17 -10.34
N ILE A 1027 39.08 16.27 -9.50
CA ILE A 1027 37.80 16.90 -9.86
C ILE A 1027 37.78 18.32 -9.29
N ALA A 1028 37.61 19.32 -10.14
CA ALA A 1028 37.55 20.72 -9.74
C ALA A 1028 36.45 20.97 -8.68
N GLU A 1029 36.75 21.83 -7.69
CA GLU A 1029 35.81 22.17 -6.62
C GLU A 1029 34.51 22.76 -7.21
N GLY A 1030 33.37 22.21 -6.82
CA GLY A 1030 32.05 22.56 -7.37
C GLY A 1030 31.66 21.87 -8.69
N TYR A 1031 32.47 20.93 -9.20
CA TYR A 1031 32.20 20.15 -10.42
C TYR A 1031 32.04 18.64 -10.20
N ALA A 1032 32.15 18.17 -8.96
CA ALA A 1032 31.85 16.77 -8.63
C ALA A 1032 30.34 16.52 -8.70
N SER A 1033 29.96 15.44 -9.39
CA SER A 1033 28.57 14.98 -9.40
C SER A 1033 28.17 14.43 -8.03
N GLU A 1034 26.96 14.77 -7.60
CA GLU A 1034 26.30 14.11 -6.47
C GLU A 1034 25.19 13.20 -6.98
N LEU A 1035 25.06 12.04 -6.34
CA LEU A 1035 23.92 11.14 -6.47
C LEU A 1035 22.92 11.50 -5.37
N VAL A 1036 21.71 11.92 -5.78
CA VAL A 1036 20.61 12.29 -4.90
C VAL A 1036 19.51 11.25 -5.01
N PHE A 1037 19.33 10.46 -3.96
CA PHE A 1037 18.26 9.47 -3.83
C PHE A 1037 17.07 10.15 -3.16
N THR A 1038 15.88 10.03 -3.74
CA THR A 1038 14.65 10.64 -3.23
C THR A 1038 13.70 9.59 -2.64
N LYS A 1039 12.83 10.00 -1.71
CA LYS A 1039 11.89 9.12 -1.00
C LYS A 1039 10.82 8.49 -1.90
N ASN A 1040 10.64 8.99 -3.11
CA ASN A 1040 9.74 8.42 -4.11
C ASN A 1040 10.46 7.46 -5.09
N GLY A 1041 11.73 7.16 -4.84
CA GLY A 1041 12.52 6.21 -5.63
C GLY A 1041 13.21 6.81 -6.85
N ARG A 1042 13.12 8.12 -7.10
CA ARG A 1042 13.93 8.79 -8.14
C ARG A 1042 15.38 8.94 -7.67
N VAL A 1043 16.32 8.68 -8.56
CA VAL A 1043 17.74 8.98 -8.37
C VAL A 1043 18.13 10.04 -9.40
N LEU A 1044 18.75 11.11 -8.94
CA LEU A 1044 19.24 12.20 -9.78
C LEU A 1044 20.76 12.28 -9.63
N ALA A 1045 21.47 12.28 -10.75
CA ALA A 1045 22.93 12.35 -10.79
C ALA A 1045 23.34 13.63 -11.52
N GLY A 1046 24.05 14.53 -10.84
CA GLY A 1046 24.36 15.83 -11.44
C GLY A 1046 25.14 16.76 -10.52
N ARG A 1047 25.46 17.95 -11.02
CA ARG A 1047 26.23 18.96 -10.30
C ARG A 1047 25.31 19.85 -9.47
N ILE A 1048 25.57 20.01 -8.18
CA ILE A 1048 24.80 20.94 -7.34
C ILE A 1048 25.15 22.39 -7.74
N LEU A 1049 24.15 23.18 -8.10
CA LEU A 1049 24.34 24.58 -8.49
C LEU A 1049 24.13 25.54 -7.32
N ALA A 1050 23.11 25.30 -6.51
CA ALA A 1050 22.78 26.08 -5.33
C ALA A 1050 21.91 25.25 -4.35
N GLU A 1051 22.07 25.50 -3.06
CA GLU A 1051 21.30 24.90 -1.98
C GLU A 1051 20.91 26.01 -0.99
N ASP A 1052 19.65 26.03 -0.56
CA ASP A 1052 19.14 26.88 0.53
C ASP A 1052 18.42 26.04 1.60
N ASP A 1053 17.81 26.68 2.60
CA ASP A 1053 17.20 25.99 3.75
C ASP A 1053 16.02 25.06 3.36
N GLU A 1054 15.44 25.21 2.16
CA GLU A 1054 14.28 24.43 1.72
C GLU A 1054 14.55 23.60 0.46
N THR A 1055 15.50 23.99 -0.39
CA THR A 1055 15.67 23.45 -1.74
C THR A 1055 17.12 23.23 -2.16
N LEU A 1056 17.31 22.25 -3.04
CA LEU A 1056 18.56 21.89 -3.70
C LEU A 1056 18.33 21.97 -5.22
N SER A 1057 19.12 22.79 -5.91
CA SER A 1057 19.15 22.84 -7.37
C SER A 1057 20.32 22.02 -7.92
N ILE A 1058 20.01 21.09 -8.83
CA ILE A 1058 20.96 20.16 -9.43
C ILE A 1058 20.88 20.26 -10.96
N GLN A 1059 22.05 20.39 -11.60
CA GLN A 1059 22.19 20.22 -13.05
C GLN A 1059 22.41 18.74 -13.36
N ASP A 1060 21.30 18.02 -13.53
CA ASP A 1060 21.22 16.59 -13.87
C ASP A 1060 21.12 16.33 -15.38
N ASP A 1061 20.75 17.36 -16.15
CA ASP A 1061 20.73 17.35 -17.63
C ASP A 1061 21.67 18.43 -18.17
N PRO A 1062 22.78 18.10 -18.84
CA PRO A 1062 23.77 19.07 -19.32
C PRO A 1062 23.25 20.00 -20.42
N TYR A 1063 22.10 19.70 -21.06
CA TYR A 1063 21.52 20.48 -22.15
C TYR A 1063 20.31 21.32 -21.72
N ARG A 1064 19.78 21.09 -20.51
CA ARG A 1064 18.67 21.88 -19.97
C ARG A 1064 19.14 23.23 -19.46
N ALA A 1065 18.50 24.30 -19.93
CA ALA A 1065 18.82 25.66 -19.52
C ALA A 1065 18.52 25.93 -18.03
N GLU A 1066 17.49 25.30 -17.47
CA GLU A 1066 17.10 25.42 -16.06
C GLU A 1066 17.42 24.14 -15.27
N PRO A 1067 18.02 24.24 -14.07
CA PRO A 1067 18.35 23.07 -13.25
C PRO A 1067 17.10 22.43 -12.63
N SER A 1068 17.18 21.14 -12.32
CA SER A 1068 16.17 20.46 -11.52
C SER A 1068 16.21 20.98 -10.07
N VAL A 1069 15.05 21.34 -9.51
CA VAL A 1069 14.93 21.81 -8.13
C VAL A 1069 14.21 20.76 -7.30
N LEU A 1070 14.85 20.33 -6.22
CA LEU A 1070 14.33 19.37 -5.25
C LEU A 1070 14.11 20.06 -3.91
N ARG A 1071 13.05 19.70 -3.19
CA ARG A 1071 12.97 20.09 -1.78
C ARG A 1071 13.87 19.19 -0.95
N LEU A 1072 14.55 19.75 0.05
CA LEU A 1072 15.44 18.97 0.92
C LEU A 1072 14.68 17.84 1.66
N ASP A 1073 13.38 18.00 1.92
CA ASP A 1073 12.54 16.98 2.55
C ASP A 1073 12.14 15.80 1.64
N GLU A 1074 12.35 15.92 0.33
CA GLU A 1074 12.13 14.85 -0.67
C GLU A 1074 13.36 13.93 -0.79
N ILE A 1075 14.52 14.37 -0.32
CA ILE A 1075 15.78 13.64 -0.36
C ILE A 1075 15.81 12.58 0.76
N ASP A 1076 16.21 11.37 0.40
CA ASP A 1076 16.43 10.23 1.28
C ASP A 1076 17.92 10.05 1.60
N GLU A 1077 18.77 10.09 0.57
CA GLU A 1077 20.23 9.93 0.71
C GLU A 1077 20.99 10.79 -0.34
N ARG A 1078 22.17 11.30 0.01
CA ARG A 1078 23.10 11.97 -0.91
C ARG A 1078 24.47 11.30 -0.86
N ARG A 1079 25.10 11.11 -2.02
CA ARG A 1079 26.46 10.60 -2.12
C ARG A 1079 27.27 11.43 -3.10
N ARG A 1080 28.43 11.94 -2.66
CA ARG A 1080 29.39 12.57 -3.55
C ARG A 1080 30.11 11.50 -4.37
N SER A 1081 30.12 11.66 -5.69
CA SER A 1081 30.87 10.75 -6.57
C SER A 1081 32.37 10.98 -6.44
N SER A 1082 33.14 9.90 -6.38
CA SER A 1082 34.60 9.93 -6.55
C SER A 1082 35.01 9.88 -8.03
N LEU A 1083 34.05 9.79 -8.94
CA LEU A 1083 34.27 9.75 -10.39
C LEU A 1083 33.88 11.08 -11.03
N SER A 1084 34.67 11.49 -12.02
CA SER A 1084 34.40 12.65 -12.85
C SER A 1084 33.26 12.36 -13.84
N ALA A 1085 32.52 13.42 -14.23
CA ALA A 1085 31.61 13.36 -15.37
C ALA A 1085 32.36 13.40 -16.72
N MET A 1086 33.64 13.77 -16.70
CA MET A 1086 34.53 13.67 -17.86
C MET A 1086 35.05 12.23 -17.98
N PRO A 1087 34.79 11.52 -19.10
CA PRO A 1087 35.20 10.13 -19.25
C PRO A 1087 36.71 9.91 -19.24
N ASP A 1088 37.16 8.77 -18.71
CA ASP A 1088 38.55 8.34 -18.87
C ASP A 1088 38.81 7.90 -20.33
N GLY A 1089 40.06 8.03 -20.78
CA GLY A 1089 40.49 7.52 -22.08
C GLY A 1089 40.03 8.31 -23.31
N LEU A 1090 39.59 9.56 -23.12
CA LEU A 1090 39.25 10.50 -24.21
C LEU A 1090 40.35 10.64 -25.27
N LEU A 1091 41.61 10.53 -24.85
CA LEU A 1091 42.77 10.70 -25.72
C LEU A 1091 43.31 9.38 -26.31
N TRP A 1092 42.74 8.22 -25.98
CA TRP A 1092 43.30 6.92 -26.40
C TRP A 1092 43.31 6.69 -27.91
N THR A 1093 42.48 7.43 -28.64
CA THR A 1093 42.39 7.37 -30.10
C THR A 1093 43.13 8.53 -30.79
N PHE A 1094 43.90 9.32 -30.03
CA PHE A 1094 44.64 10.48 -30.50
C PHE A 1094 46.11 10.14 -30.70
N GLU A 1095 46.69 10.59 -31.81
CA GLU A 1095 48.12 10.50 -32.01
C GLU A 1095 48.85 11.50 -31.09
N ARG A 1096 50.10 11.19 -30.73
CA ARG A 1096 50.94 12.04 -29.89
C ARG A 1096 50.96 13.51 -30.34
N GLN A 1097 51.11 13.76 -31.64
CA GLN A 1097 51.16 15.12 -32.20
C GLN A 1097 49.80 15.85 -32.11
N GLU A 1098 48.69 15.10 -32.13
CA GLU A 1098 47.35 15.65 -32.00
C GLU A 1098 47.07 16.08 -30.56
N ILE A 1099 47.53 15.30 -29.58
CA ILE A 1099 47.48 15.67 -28.17
C ILE A 1099 48.30 16.94 -27.92
N LEU A 1100 49.48 17.07 -28.53
CA LEU A 1100 50.29 18.28 -28.45
C LEU A 1100 49.64 19.49 -29.13
N ALA A 1101 48.98 19.31 -30.27
CA ALA A 1101 48.23 20.38 -30.94
C ALA A 1101 47.00 20.82 -30.10
N LEU A 1102 46.32 19.88 -29.44
CA LEU A 1102 45.24 20.17 -28.49
C LEU A 1102 45.76 20.99 -27.30
N LEU A 1103 46.90 20.62 -26.72
CA LEU A 1103 47.54 21.37 -25.64
C LEU A 1103 47.98 22.78 -26.07
N ALA A 1104 48.56 22.90 -27.26
CA ALA A 1104 48.98 24.21 -27.80
C ALA A 1104 47.79 25.15 -27.99
N TRP A 1105 46.65 24.63 -28.47
CA TRP A 1105 45.42 25.41 -28.56
C TRP A 1105 44.86 25.80 -27.19
N LEU A 1106 44.88 24.89 -26.20
CA LEU A 1106 44.48 25.22 -24.83
C LEU A 1106 45.39 26.30 -24.21
N ASP A 1107 46.70 26.27 -24.48
CA ASP A 1107 47.63 27.29 -23.99
C ASP A 1107 47.42 28.66 -24.65
N ASP A 1108 47.04 28.70 -25.93
CA ASP A 1108 46.71 29.95 -26.65
C ASP A 1108 45.50 30.68 -26.03
N LEU A 1109 44.57 29.94 -25.41
CA LEU A 1109 43.45 30.51 -24.65
C LEU A 1109 43.86 31.23 -23.35
N ARG A 1110 45.15 31.27 -22.98
CA ARG A 1110 45.65 31.98 -21.79
C ARG A 1110 45.82 33.49 -21.99
N GLU A 1111 45.99 33.98 -23.22
CA GLU A 1111 46.15 35.41 -23.46
C GLU A 1111 44.79 36.14 -23.35
N PRO A 1112 44.73 37.32 -22.69
CA PRO A 1112 43.48 38.01 -22.35
C PRO A 1112 42.69 38.59 -23.53
#